data_AF-A0A3C1Q4H5-F1
#
_entry.id   AF-A0A3C1Q4H5-F1
#
_cell.length_a   1.000
_cell.length_b   1.000
_cell.length_c   1.000
_cell.angle_alpha   90.00
_cell.angle_beta   90.00
_cell.angle_gamma   90.00
#
_symmetry.space_group_name_H-M   'P 1'
#
loop_
_entity.id
_entity.type
_entity.pdbx_description
1 polymer ?
#
loop_
_entity_poly.entity_id
_entity_poly.type
_entity_poly.pdbx_seq_one_letter_code
_entity_poly.pdbx_strand_id
1 'polypeptide(L)'
;MSAASSHILYPILLFASIIGGAFADKAFIHPGLLHSQADLDRMKVAVAQKRSPIFEGFKVLSASPRSQASYRRLGPFPEIGRAPTIRMGEAKSDAEAAYQNALMWTITGEQAHADKAIEIIDAWVGSLKKVTGIDGVLAAGLQGFKFVNAAELLRHTGSGWPEEDAKRCEKWLMDAWHPTIKHYAHFANGNWETAALQTKMAIAIFCNDRQLFEATVRYAIAGAGNGSIPHTIVSPSGQCQESSRAQHYAQLGLGLLACAAEVAWNQGVDLYGWRDNRILAGFEYCAKYGLGEDVDYQPYLDRTGKYGIGGRNNPYTKISPASRGNFYPIFERPFNHYVKRRRIEAPYSAQVVTKKRPEGHSGDHIGLGTLTHWRPPFETTKTTKPPGVPAGLIARTTREGIRVTWVGSVEPDSCVDAQSYTVYRSTDSSGPYQKVATQISSPGYHDTNANSGTLYFYTITASNAVGTSASSAKLAASSGLPGGFMSMDVGKVGLPGYSEFNGQTFTMEGEGHDVGGTDDSFHFAYAPMTGDGTITARVVRPMSSQWTKPGVMMRETLAADSRHASVLLLPHWSGALVTRSKKGGETTTNKARHLGEKHVIKKNRLSTPYWLRLIRFRNRFTGYMSADGYNWKDLGSVEIPMAQTFYVGLPACSQLNKVTTTVTYDHVSIPTWRTPPSDGNEDLIAARPEPRWHKTPWFERHRAFNARVKKGNVDLLMIGDSITHWWDKEGESGGKKIWDQYYAKRNAVNLAISGDRTEHVLWRLENGNIDGISPKLAILMIGTNNHSSSPPEVTARDIRLIVGKLRIKLPKTTILVLGIFPRGGNDDDTARQKNMKVNKLICNIGDEDGMIHYRDIGATFLDGRRMKPDLIPDGTHPNQKGYAAWAEAMEPIVSKLLGETNPVAK
;
A
#
# COMPACT_ATOMS: atom_id res chain seq x y z
N MET A 1 -76.51 31.18 27.19
CA MET A 1 -76.67 30.80 25.76
C MET A 1 -75.32 30.98 25.09
N SER A 2 -74.90 29.96 24.34
CA SER A 2 -73.55 29.78 23.79
C SER A 2 -73.15 30.85 22.77
N ALA A 3 -71.86 31.19 22.75
CA ALA A 3 -71.21 31.88 21.63
C ALA A 3 -70.13 30.95 21.04
N ALA A 4 -70.10 30.91 19.71
CA ALA A 4 -69.36 29.98 18.88
C ALA A 4 -68.04 30.58 18.35
N SER A 5 -67.21 29.68 17.78
CA SER A 5 -65.88 29.87 17.15
C SER A 5 -64.72 29.79 18.17
N SER A 6 -63.64 29.02 18.01
CA SER A 6 -62.99 28.41 16.84
C SER A 6 -61.86 27.48 17.32
N HIS A 7 -61.72 26.27 16.79
CA HIS A 7 -60.47 25.50 16.88
C HIS A 7 -60.13 24.79 15.57
N ILE A 8 -58.88 25.01 15.15
CA ILE A 8 -58.22 24.52 13.95
C ILE A 8 -57.85 23.05 14.14
N LEU A 9 -58.26 22.19 13.21
CA LEU A 9 -57.80 20.80 13.07
C LEU A 9 -56.59 20.75 12.12
N TYR A 10 -55.46 20.20 12.58
CA TYR A 10 -54.43 19.64 11.71
C TYR A 10 -54.48 18.10 11.82
N PRO A 11 -54.71 17.36 10.73
CA PRO A 11 -54.63 15.91 10.76
C PRO A 11 -53.17 15.43 10.65
N ILE A 12 -52.87 14.44 11.49
CA ILE A 12 -51.69 13.58 11.45
C ILE A 12 -51.64 12.88 10.09
N LEU A 13 -50.58 13.11 9.31
CA LEU A 13 -50.26 12.33 8.11
C LEU A 13 -49.19 11.29 8.44
N LEU A 14 -49.65 10.07 8.71
CA LEU A 14 -48.85 8.86 8.54
C LEU A 14 -48.53 8.70 7.05
N PHE A 15 -47.24 8.77 6.69
CA PHE A 15 -46.75 8.18 5.44
C PHE A 15 -45.74 7.09 5.79
N ALA A 16 -46.26 5.86 5.88
CA ALA A 16 -45.46 4.67 5.64
C ALA A 16 -45.31 4.52 4.12
N SER A 17 -44.09 4.48 3.62
CA SER A 17 -43.80 4.06 2.24
C SER A 17 -42.69 3.01 2.29
N ILE A 18 -43.13 1.77 2.17
CA ILE A 18 -42.31 0.60 1.84
C ILE A 18 -42.12 0.63 0.33
N ILE A 19 -40.93 0.97 -0.16
CA ILE A 19 -40.42 0.60 -1.49
C ILE A 19 -38.90 0.42 -1.41
N GLY A 20 -38.41 -0.75 -1.81
CA GLY A 20 -37.11 -0.92 -2.47
C GLY A 20 -35.90 -1.26 -1.59
N GLY A 21 -35.59 -2.56 -1.47
CA GLY A 21 -34.33 -3.01 -0.90
C GLY A 21 -33.13 -2.71 -1.80
N ALA A 22 -32.10 -2.07 -1.22
CA ALA A 22 -30.66 -2.29 -1.40
C ALA A 22 -29.90 -1.08 -0.80
N PHE A 23 -28.91 -1.35 0.07
CA PHE A 23 -27.99 -0.41 0.73
C PHE A 23 -28.49 0.35 1.97
N ALA A 24 -28.69 -0.37 3.08
CA ALA A 24 -28.55 0.21 4.42
C ALA A 24 -27.41 -0.50 5.19
N ASP A 25 -26.61 0.30 5.91
CA ASP A 25 -25.53 -0.02 6.87
C ASP A 25 -24.07 -0.25 6.42
N LYS A 26 -23.57 0.52 5.44
CA LYS A 26 -22.11 0.84 5.40
C LYS A 26 -21.70 2.00 6.32
N ALA A 27 -22.66 2.68 6.94
CA ALA A 27 -22.43 3.90 7.73
C ALA A 27 -21.70 3.62 9.05
N PHE A 28 -20.91 4.59 9.52
CA PHE A 28 -20.38 4.58 10.88
C PHE A 28 -21.40 5.14 11.87
N ILE A 29 -21.23 4.82 13.15
CA ILE A 29 -22.02 5.38 14.24
C ILE A 29 -21.44 6.76 14.58
N HIS A 30 -22.29 7.79 14.59
CA HIS A 30 -21.95 9.18 14.91
C HIS A 30 -22.94 9.80 15.93
N PRO A 31 -22.46 10.56 16.93
CA PRO A 31 -21.06 10.66 17.33
C PRO A 31 -20.57 9.28 17.81
N GLY A 32 -19.38 8.87 17.37
CA GLY A 32 -18.86 7.53 17.69
C GLY A 32 -17.34 7.41 17.64
N LEU A 33 -16.64 8.53 17.83
CA LEU A 33 -15.21 8.53 18.10
C LEU A 33 -14.95 8.17 19.57
N LEU A 34 -14.37 9.08 20.36
CA LEU A 34 -14.10 8.79 21.76
C LEU A 34 -15.38 8.79 22.62
N HIS A 35 -16.43 9.50 22.19
CA HIS A 35 -17.70 9.62 22.92
C HIS A 35 -18.86 9.18 22.03
N SER A 36 -19.70 8.29 22.56
CA SER A 36 -21.00 7.96 21.99
C SER A 36 -22.08 8.96 22.45
N GLN A 37 -23.25 8.98 21.80
CA GLN A 37 -24.38 9.78 22.26
C GLN A 37 -24.75 9.46 23.72
N ALA A 38 -24.73 8.17 24.11
CA ALA A 38 -25.01 7.74 25.47
C ALA A 38 -23.96 8.25 26.49
N ASP A 39 -22.71 8.45 26.07
CA ASP A 39 -21.69 9.08 26.92
C ASP A 39 -21.98 10.57 27.12
N LEU A 40 -22.35 11.29 26.07
CA LEU A 40 -22.71 12.71 26.13
C LEU A 40 -23.92 12.93 27.04
N ASP A 41 -24.97 12.13 26.87
CA ASP A 41 -26.19 12.22 27.69
C ASP A 41 -25.89 11.93 29.17
N ARG A 42 -25.07 10.90 29.44
CA ARG A 42 -24.63 10.56 30.80
C ARG A 42 -23.89 11.72 31.45
N MET A 43 -22.95 12.35 30.73
CA MET A 43 -22.19 13.50 31.24
C MET A 43 -23.11 14.69 31.52
N LYS A 44 -23.97 15.04 30.55
CA LYS A 44 -24.91 16.17 30.65
C LYS A 44 -25.83 16.03 31.86
N VAL A 45 -26.47 14.87 32.02
CA VAL A 45 -27.37 14.61 33.16
C VAL A 45 -26.62 14.68 34.49
N ALA A 46 -25.46 14.03 34.59
CA ALA A 46 -24.69 14.00 35.82
C ALA A 46 -24.17 15.40 36.21
N VAL A 47 -23.75 16.22 35.24
CA VAL A 47 -23.29 17.59 35.51
C VAL A 47 -24.43 18.51 35.90
N ALA A 48 -25.56 18.47 35.18
CA ALA A 48 -26.75 19.26 35.52
C ALA A 48 -27.25 18.97 36.93
N GLN A 49 -27.13 17.72 37.38
CA GLN A 49 -27.57 17.25 38.69
C GLN A 49 -26.45 17.20 39.74
N LYS A 50 -25.24 17.66 39.40
CA LYS A 50 -24.05 17.66 40.27
C LYS A 50 -23.73 16.27 40.88
N ARG A 51 -23.94 15.20 40.12
CA ARG A 51 -23.72 13.81 40.56
C ARG A 51 -22.24 13.43 40.51
N SER A 52 -21.70 13.08 41.67
CA SER A 52 -20.34 12.53 41.80
C SER A 52 -20.25 11.08 41.28
N PRO A 53 -19.10 10.66 40.73
CA PRO A 53 -17.86 11.44 40.58
C PRO A 53 -17.75 12.20 39.25
N ILE A 54 -18.71 12.05 38.32
CA ILE A 54 -18.67 12.74 37.02
C ILE A 54 -18.58 14.27 37.20
N PHE A 55 -19.36 14.83 38.13
CA PHE A 55 -19.31 16.26 38.43
C PHE A 55 -17.94 16.73 38.95
N GLU A 56 -17.23 15.90 39.70
CA GLU A 56 -15.85 16.20 40.13
C GLU A 56 -14.89 16.25 38.94
N GLY A 57 -15.05 15.32 37.99
CA GLY A 57 -14.33 15.36 36.71
C GLY A 57 -14.67 16.60 35.87
N PHE A 58 -15.93 17.04 35.89
CA PHE A 58 -16.36 18.27 35.21
C PHE A 58 -15.68 19.50 35.81
N LYS A 59 -15.54 19.61 37.14
CA LYS A 59 -14.79 20.71 37.77
C LYS A 59 -13.34 20.77 37.29
N VAL A 60 -12.71 19.62 37.02
CA VAL A 60 -11.35 19.58 36.44
C VAL A 60 -11.34 20.14 35.01
N LEU A 61 -12.35 19.81 34.19
CA LEU A 61 -12.51 20.41 32.86
C LEU A 61 -12.77 21.91 32.95
N SER A 62 -13.72 22.37 33.77
CA SER A 62 -14.10 23.78 33.89
C SER A 62 -12.97 24.66 34.44
N ALA A 63 -12.06 24.11 35.23
CA ALA A 63 -10.89 24.83 35.74
C ALA A 63 -9.76 24.98 34.70
N SER A 64 -9.82 24.24 33.59
CA SER A 64 -8.79 24.33 32.55
C SER A 64 -8.84 25.67 31.83
N PRO A 65 -7.69 26.37 31.64
CA PRO A 65 -7.63 27.56 30.79
C PRO A 65 -7.99 27.27 29.33
N ARG A 66 -7.89 26.01 28.89
CA ARG A 66 -8.20 25.58 27.52
C ARG A 66 -9.68 25.35 27.29
N SER A 67 -10.48 25.18 28.35
CA SER A 67 -11.93 24.98 28.24
C SER A 67 -12.73 26.28 28.26
N GLN A 68 -12.09 27.44 28.46
CA GLN A 68 -12.77 28.72 28.54
C GLN A 68 -13.18 29.22 27.15
N ALA A 69 -14.42 29.70 27.01
CA ALA A 69 -14.89 30.34 25.77
C ALA A 69 -14.12 31.63 25.44
N SER A 70 -13.43 32.23 26.42
CA SER A 70 -12.52 33.37 26.22
C SER A 70 -11.11 32.98 25.74
N TYR A 71 -10.85 31.69 25.53
CA TYR A 71 -9.54 31.21 25.06
C TYR A 71 -9.08 31.94 23.79
N ARG A 72 -7.85 32.46 23.83
CA ARG A 72 -7.22 33.09 22.67
C ARG A 72 -6.42 32.07 21.89
N ARG A 73 -6.90 31.75 20.69
CA ARG A 73 -6.22 30.89 19.71
C ARG A 73 -4.80 31.39 19.42
N LEU A 74 -3.84 30.48 19.36
CA LEU A 74 -2.42 30.77 19.15
C LEU A 74 -1.98 30.60 17.68
N GLY A 75 -2.65 29.73 16.94
CA GLY A 75 -2.48 29.50 15.52
C GLY A 75 -3.29 30.46 14.62
N PRO A 76 -3.36 30.16 13.30
CA PRO A 76 -2.99 28.90 12.66
C PRO A 76 -1.66 29.04 11.91
N PHE A 77 -1.04 27.91 11.56
CA PHE A 77 0.22 27.91 10.82
C PHE A 77 0.16 26.94 9.64
N PRO A 78 0.85 27.22 8.51
CA PRO A 78 0.86 26.33 7.34
C PRO A 78 1.64 25.03 7.57
N GLU A 79 2.53 25.01 8.56
CA GLU A 79 3.36 23.86 8.92
C GLU A 79 3.52 23.77 10.44
N ILE A 80 3.42 22.55 10.95
CA ILE A 80 3.87 22.19 12.30
C ILE A 80 4.86 21.03 12.18
N GLY A 81 5.77 20.91 13.13
CA GLY A 81 6.81 19.89 13.09
C GLY A 81 7.38 19.55 14.45
N ARG A 82 7.91 18.34 14.57
CA ARG A 82 8.61 17.87 15.78
C ARG A 82 9.91 17.16 15.39
N ALA A 83 11.01 17.59 16.02
CA ALA A 83 12.38 17.22 15.63
C ALA A 83 12.66 17.46 14.13
N PRO A 84 12.78 18.73 13.68
CA PRO A 84 12.85 19.97 14.49
C PRO A 84 11.49 20.45 14.98
N THR A 85 11.46 21.18 16.11
CA THR A 85 10.22 21.73 16.68
C THR A 85 9.80 22.97 15.90
N ILE A 86 8.62 22.91 15.27
CA ILE A 86 8.00 24.00 14.51
C ILE A 86 6.57 24.14 15.02
N ARG A 87 6.25 25.25 15.70
CA ARG A 87 4.89 25.64 16.13
C ARG A 87 4.10 24.57 16.91
N MET A 88 4.82 23.62 17.53
CA MET A 88 4.19 22.46 18.18
C MET A 88 3.45 22.86 19.45
N GLY A 89 3.98 23.81 20.22
CA GLY A 89 3.36 24.28 21.45
C GLY A 89 2.02 24.96 21.21
N GLU A 90 1.95 25.79 20.17
CA GLU A 90 0.75 26.48 19.71
C GLU A 90 -0.29 25.49 19.16
N ALA A 91 0.13 24.56 18.29
CA ALA A 91 -0.78 23.55 17.75
C ALA A 91 -1.36 22.63 18.82
N LYS A 92 -0.54 22.21 19.79
CA LYS A 92 -0.96 21.41 20.95
C LYS A 92 -2.02 22.14 21.78
N SER A 93 -1.72 23.39 22.09
CA SER A 93 -2.56 24.29 22.87
C SER A 93 -3.95 24.49 22.25
N ASP A 94 -3.98 24.77 20.95
CA ASP A 94 -5.23 24.99 20.21
C ASP A 94 -6.01 23.69 20.02
N ALA A 95 -5.34 22.55 19.77
CA ALA A 95 -5.99 21.26 19.66
C ALA A 95 -6.68 20.85 20.98
N GLU A 96 -6.03 21.11 22.12
CA GLU A 96 -6.62 20.92 23.45
C GLU A 96 -7.81 21.84 23.68
N ALA A 97 -7.70 23.12 23.31
CA ALA A 97 -8.77 24.08 23.48
C ALA A 97 -9.99 23.78 22.61
N ALA A 98 -9.78 23.36 21.35
CA ALA A 98 -10.87 22.93 20.46
C ALA A 98 -11.65 21.76 21.07
N TYR A 99 -10.95 20.71 21.51
CA TYR A 99 -11.59 19.54 22.12
C TYR A 99 -12.30 19.89 23.45
N GLN A 100 -11.64 20.64 24.33
CA GLN A 100 -12.23 20.95 25.64
C GLN A 100 -13.44 21.89 25.52
N ASN A 101 -13.41 22.87 24.62
CA ASN A 101 -14.58 23.72 24.35
C ASN A 101 -15.71 22.92 23.67
N ALA A 102 -15.41 22.03 22.72
CA ALA A 102 -16.44 21.15 22.15
C ALA A 102 -17.08 20.26 23.23
N LEU A 103 -16.30 19.75 24.18
CA LEU A 103 -16.81 18.97 25.31
C LEU A 103 -17.67 19.85 26.26
N MET A 104 -17.23 21.07 26.58
CA MET A 104 -18.02 22.03 27.36
C MET A 104 -19.38 22.28 26.69
N TRP A 105 -19.40 22.57 25.39
CA TRP A 105 -20.63 22.72 24.60
C TRP A 105 -21.58 21.53 24.79
N THR A 106 -21.08 20.31 24.56
CA THR A 106 -21.95 19.11 24.63
C THR A 106 -22.52 18.86 26.02
N ILE A 107 -21.81 19.28 27.07
CA ILE A 107 -22.21 19.08 28.47
C ILE A 107 -23.14 20.19 28.95
N THR A 108 -22.82 21.45 28.69
CA THR A 108 -23.54 22.61 29.25
C THR A 108 -24.63 23.17 28.33
N GLY A 109 -24.49 22.97 27.01
CA GLY A 109 -25.33 23.61 25.99
C GLY A 109 -25.05 25.11 25.80
N GLU A 110 -23.96 25.63 26.34
CA GLU A 110 -23.60 27.05 26.20
C GLU A 110 -22.92 27.30 24.84
N GLN A 111 -23.62 28.01 23.96
CA GLN A 111 -23.22 28.24 22.56
C GLN A 111 -21.83 28.87 22.41
N ALA A 112 -21.40 29.72 23.35
CA ALA A 112 -20.08 30.37 23.32
C ALA A 112 -18.91 29.36 23.25
N HIS A 113 -19.07 28.16 23.82
CA HIS A 113 -18.06 27.11 23.72
C HIS A 113 -18.07 26.41 22.35
N ALA A 114 -19.24 26.20 21.74
CA ALA A 114 -19.32 25.71 20.36
C ALA A 114 -18.64 26.70 19.40
N ASP A 115 -19.00 27.98 19.50
CA ASP A 115 -18.45 29.05 18.66
C ASP A 115 -16.92 29.13 18.79
N LYS A 116 -16.38 29.00 20.01
CA LYS A 116 -14.93 28.98 20.23
C LYS A 116 -14.26 27.76 19.59
N ALA A 117 -14.85 26.58 19.71
CA ALA A 117 -14.28 25.37 19.11
C ALA A 117 -14.31 25.43 17.58
N ILE A 118 -15.41 25.93 16.99
CA ILE A 118 -15.56 26.17 15.55
C ILE A 118 -14.51 27.18 15.06
N GLU A 119 -14.37 28.33 15.74
CA GLU A 119 -13.35 29.35 15.42
C GLU A 119 -11.94 28.76 15.33
N ILE A 120 -11.59 27.89 16.28
CA ILE A 120 -10.28 27.24 16.29
C ILE A 120 -10.15 26.29 15.10
N ILE A 121 -11.09 25.36 14.91
CA ILE A 121 -11.00 24.33 13.87
C ILE A 121 -10.96 24.96 12.49
N ASP A 122 -11.89 25.83 12.15
CA ASP A 122 -12.01 26.38 10.80
C ASP A 122 -10.76 27.18 10.40
N ALA A 123 -10.18 27.89 11.36
CA ALA A 123 -8.98 28.64 11.09
C ALA A 123 -7.75 27.75 10.87
N TRP A 124 -7.66 26.58 11.53
CA TRP A 124 -6.64 25.58 11.25
C TRP A 124 -6.88 24.84 9.93
N VAL A 125 -8.13 24.50 9.60
CA VAL A 125 -8.56 23.92 8.31
C VAL A 125 -8.16 24.81 7.14
N GLY A 126 -8.33 26.13 7.26
CA GLY A 126 -7.93 27.09 6.22
C GLY A 126 -6.42 27.18 5.99
N SER A 127 -5.59 26.69 6.92
CA SER A 127 -4.18 27.09 7.01
C SER A 127 -3.19 25.94 6.97
N LEU A 128 -3.28 24.94 7.86
CA LEU A 128 -2.27 23.90 8.01
C LEU A 128 -2.24 22.98 6.78
N LYS A 129 -1.05 22.80 6.19
CA LYS A 129 -0.85 21.99 4.98
C LYS A 129 -0.10 20.70 5.21
N LYS A 130 0.73 20.60 6.26
CA LYS A 130 1.54 19.41 6.55
C LYS A 130 2.06 19.37 7.98
N VAL A 131 2.28 18.14 8.48
CA VAL A 131 3.02 17.86 9.71
C VAL A 131 4.39 17.26 9.36
N THR A 132 5.48 17.89 9.79
CA THR A 132 6.85 17.53 9.40
C THR A 132 7.72 17.10 10.58
N GLY A 133 9.00 16.80 10.28
CA GLY A 133 9.98 16.36 11.27
C GLY A 133 9.92 14.86 11.53
N ILE A 134 11.00 14.31 12.08
CA ILE A 134 11.09 12.87 12.32
C ILE A 134 10.05 12.44 13.37
N ASP A 135 9.81 13.26 14.39
CA ASP A 135 8.78 13.06 15.41
C ASP A 135 7.39 13.54 14.94
N GLY A 136 7.25 13.89 13.66
CA GLY A 136 5.98 14.33 13.06
C GLY A 136 4.87 13.29 13.17
N VAL A 137 5.18 11.99 13.17
CA VAL A 137 4.18 10.92 13.35
C VAL A 137 3.54 11.02 14.74
N LEU A 138 4.34 11.27 15.78
CA LEU A 138 3.85 11.45 17.14
C LEU A 138 3.04 12.75 17.24
N ALA A 139 3.51 13.86 16.63
CA ALA A 139 2.75 15.12 16.62
C ALA A 139 1.41 15.01 15.85
N ALA A 140 1.39 14.35 14.69
CA ALA A 140 0.13 14.11 13.99
C ALA A 140 -0.79 13.17 14.81
N GLY A 141 -0.21 12.18 15.47
CA GLY A 141 -0.91 11.19 16.29
C GLY A 141 -1.52 11.72 17.60
N LEU A 142 -1.00 12.79 18.19
CA LEU A 142 -1.57 13.33 19.44
C LEU A 142 -2.50 14.52 19.17
N GLN A 143 -2.09 15.46 18.33
CA GLN A 143 -2.81 16.69 18.05
C GLN A 143 -3.98 16.44 17.08
N GLY A 144 -3.75 15.64 16.04
CA GLY A 144 -4.80 15.28 15.08
C GLY A 144 -5.97 14.56 15.75
N PHE A 145 -5.70 13.72 16.77
CA PHE A 145 -6.74 13.03 17.54
C PHE A 145 -7.66 14.00 18.29
N LYS A 146 -7.11 15.06 18.88
CA LYS A 146 -7.91 16.06 19.60
C LYS A 146 -8.77 16.89 18.62
N PHE A 147 -8.19 17.32 17.51
CA PHE A 147 -8.92 18.05 16.46
C PHE A 147 -10.09 17.24 15.88
N VAL A 148 -9.87 15.98 15.50
CA VAL A 148 -10.93 15.16 14.92
C VAL A 148 -12.05 14.84 15.92
N ASN A 149 -11.72 14.63 17.21
CA ASN A 149 -12.75 14.47 18.24
C ASN A 149 -13.53 15.77 18.49
N ALA A 150 -12.89 16.94 18.43
CA ALA A 150 -13.60 18.21 18.51
C ALA A 150 -14.56 18.40 17.32
N ALA A 151 -14.09 18.13 16.10
CA ALA A 151 -14.87 18.21 14.88
C ALA A 151 -16.09 17.27 14.90
N GLU A 152 -15.89 16.02 15.33
CA GLU A 152 -16.97 15.05 15.50
C GLU A 152 -18.08 15.56 16.42
N LEU A 153 -17.71 16.07 17.60
CA LEU A 153 -18.68 16.59 18.56
C LEU A 153 -19.45 17.77 17.95
N LEU A 154 -18.78 18.72 17.31
CA LEU A 154 -19.44 19.87 16.70
C LEU A 154 -20.43 19.45 15.61
N ARG A 155 -19.99 18.60 14.67
CA ARG A 155 -20.81 18.17 13.53
C ARG A 155 -22.08 17.43 13.96
N HIS A 156 -22.00 16.63 15.02
CA HIS A 156 -23.07 15.69 15.38
C HIS A 156 -23.86 16.05 16.64
N THR A 157 -23.66 17.25 17.22
CA THR A 157 -24.38 17.67 18.44
C THR A 157 -25.14 18.98 18.29
N GLY A 158 -25.44 19.38 17.05
CA GLY A 158 -26.26 20.57 16.77
C GLY A 158 -25.56 21.87 17.16
N SER A 159 -24.23 21.94 17.04
CA SER A 159 -23.44 23.11 17.45
C SER A 159 -23.60 24.34 16.55
N GLY A 160 -24.31 24.21 15.43
CA GLY A 160 -24.37 25.21 14.37
C GLY A 160 -23.18 25.18 13.40
N TRP A 161 -22.27 24.20 13.50
CA TRP A 161 -21.15 24.08 12.55
C TRP A 161 -21.67 23.63 11.17
N PRO A 162 -21.44 24.42 10.10
CA PRO A 162 -21.98 24.08 8.78
C PRO A 162 -21.42 22.77 8.22
N GLU A 163 -22.28 21.97 7.58
CA GLU A 163 -21.88 20.70 6.97
C GLU A 163 -20.85 20.89 5.84
N GLU A 164 -20.88 22.03 5.14
CA GLU A 164 -19.84 22.39 4.16
C GLU A 164 -18.46 22.60 4.80
N ASP A 165 -18.41 23.16 6.01
CA ASP A 165 -17.19 23.38 6.78
C ASP A 165 -16.65 22.05 7.31
N ALA A 166 -17.56 21.18 7.78
CA ALA A 166 -17.23 19.82 8.17
C ALA A 166 -16.59 19.02 7.02
N LYS A 167 -17.13 19.12 5.80
CA LYS A 167 -16.51 18.51 4.60
C LYS A 167 -15.15 19.10 4.24
N ARG A 168 -14.94 20.40 4.45
CA ARG A 168 -13.58 20.99 4.33
C ARG A 168 -12.64 20.41 5.38
N CYS A 169 -13.12 20.14 6.58
CA CYS A 169 -12.36 19.50 7.64
C CYS A 169 -11.98 18.04 7.29
N GLU A 170 -12.90 17.25 6.72
CA GLU A 170 -12.59 15.89 6.21
C GLU A 170 -11.42 15.93 5.23
N LYS A 171 -11.50 16.81 4.22
CA LYS A 171 -10.42 17.00 3.24
C LYS A 171 -9.11 17.44 3.91
N TRP A 172 -9.18 18.36 4.86
CA TRP A 172 -8.02 18.84 5.61
C TRP A 172 -7.34 17.72 6.42
N LEU A 173 -8.10 16.86 7.09
CA LEU A 173 -7.57 15.71 7.82
C LEU A 173 -6.83 14.75 6.89
N MET A 174 -7.40 14.49 5.70
CA MET A 174 -6.81 13.59 4.71
C MET A 174 -5.58 14.19 3.99
N ASP A 175 -5.55 15.51 3.80
CA ASP A 175 -4.48 16.18 3.06
C ASP A 175 -3.32 16.64 3.97
N ALA A 176 -3.58 17.11 5.19
CA ALA A 176 -2.58 17.73 6.07
C ALA A 176 -2.06 16.79 7.17
N TRP A 177 -2.89 15.86 7.67
CA TRP A 177 -2.58 15.02 8.83
C TRP A 177 -2.29 13.57 8.46
N HIS A 178 -3.20 12.94 7.71
CA HIS A 178 -3.11 11.54 7.34
C HIS A 178 -1.78 11.17 6.63
N PRO A 179 -1.19 11.99 5.72
CA PRO A 179 0.02 11.59 5.00
C PRO A 179 1.21 11.28 5.93
N THR A 180 1.33 12.01 7.04
CA THR A 180 2.41 11.83 8.02
C THR A 180 2.26 10.52 8.81
N ILE A 181 1.02 10.07 9.07
CA ILE A 181 0.73 8.85 9.85
C ILE A 181 0.36 7.64 8.99
N LYS A 182 0.22 7.82 7.67
CA LYS A 182 -0.25 6.80 6.71
C LYS A 182 0.45 5.45 6.86
N HIS A 183 1.78 5.49 7.05
CA HIS A 183 2.66 4.33 7.09
C HIS A 183 3.16 3.99 8.50
N TYR A 184 2.58 4.60 9.54
CA TYR A 184 3.03 4.46 10.92
C TYR A 184 4.53 4.81 11.07
N ALA A 185 5.14 4.43 12.18
CA ALA A 185 6.51 4.75 12.55
C ALA A 185 7.30 3.46 12.81
N HIS A 186 7.43 2.62 11.79
CA HIS A 186 8.15 1.32 11.84
C HIS A 186 9.64 1.46 12.21
N PHE A 187 10.11 2.68 12.49
CA PHE A 187 11.47 3.07 12.86
C PHE A 187 11.59 3.54 14.31
N ALA A 188 10.50 3.51 15.07
CA ALA A 188 10.41 4.01 16.43
C ALA A 188 9.83 2.96 17.38
N ASN A 189 9.88 3.25 18.67
CA ASN A 189 9.20 2.46 19.68
C ASN A 189 7.66 2.59 19.56
N GLY A 190 6.93 1.66 20.19
CA GLY A 190 5.50 1.46 19.95
C GLY A 190 4.61 2.69 20.19
N ASN A 191 4.96 3.58 21.13
CA ASN A 191 4.10 4.72 21.49
C ASN A 191 3.81 5.70 20.33
N TRP A 192 4.73 5.80 19.37
CA TRP A 192 4.56 6.61 18.17
C TRP A 192 3.49 6.05 17.24
N GLU A 193 3.46 4.73 17.14
CA GLU A 193 2.58 4.01 16.26
C GLU A 193 1.18 3.86 16.87
N THR A 194 1.08 3.76 18.20
CA THR A 194 -0.23 3.86 18.89
C THR A 194 -0.82 5.27 18.76
N ALA A 195 0.01 6.32 18.72
CA ALA A 195 -0.44 7.68 18.43
C ALA A 195 -1.00 7.80 16.99
N ALA A 196 -0.27 7.26 16.01
CA ALA A 196 -0.75 7.19 14.62
C ALA A 196 -2.04 6.36 14.51
N LEU A 197 -2.12 5.24 15.23
CA LEU A 197 -3.26 4.31 15.23
C LEU A 197 -4.56 5.00 15.67
N GLN A 198 -4.58 5.65 16.84
CA GLN A 198 -5.81 6.32 17.34
C GLN A 198 -6.30 7.42 16.39
N THR A 199 -5.39 8.24 15.85
CA THR A 199 -5.75 9.36 14.96
C THR A 199 -6.24 8.85 13.63
N LYS A 200 -5.55 7.87 13.04
CA LYS A 200 -5.94 7.31 11.75
C LYS A 200 -7.30 6.62 11.82
N MET A 201 -7.60 5.93 12.92
CA MET A 201 -8.90 5.32 13.15
C MET A 201 -10.01 6.36 13.27
N ALA A 202 -9.73 7.44 14.01
CA ALA A 202 -10.69 8.53 14.18
C ALA A 202 -10.94 9.32 12.88
N ILE A 203 -9.89 9.59 12.09
CA ILE A 203 -10.01 10.20 10.75
C ILE A 203 -10.87 9.30 9.85
N ALA A 204 -10.64 7.99 9.87
CA ALA A 204 -11.40 7.05 9.04
C ALA A 204 -12.91 7.11 9.31
N ILE A 205 -13.30 7.15 10.59
CA ILE A 205 -14.70 7.24 10.98
C ILE A 205 -15.27 8.62 10.61
N PHE A 206 -14.60 9.72 10.99
CA PHE A 206 -15.07 11.08 10.69
C PHE A 206 -15.25 11.33 9.18
N CYS A 207 -14.37 10.77 8.35
CA CYS A 207 -14.44 10.88 6.89
C CYS A 207 -15.28 9.78 6.22
N ASN A 208 -15.98 8.95 7.00
CA ASN A 208 -16.77 7.82 6.50
C ASN A 208 -16.01 6.83 5.59
N ASP A 209 -14.70 6.63 5.82
CA ASP A 209 -13.83 5.71 5.09
C ASP A 209 -13.73 4.33 5.78
N ARG A 210 -14.63 3.41 5.40
CA ARG A 210 -14.66 2.02 5.89
C ARG A 210 -13.37 1.25 5.59
N GLN A 211 -12.76 1.46 4.43
CA GLN A 211 -11.54 0.73 4.05
C GLN A 211 -10.36 1.14 4.92
N LEU A 212 -10.22 2.44 5.17
CA LEU A 212 -9.18 2.97 6.06
C LEU A 212 -9.38 2.49 7.50
N PHE A 213 -10.61 2.46 8.00
CA PHE A 213 -10.92 1.95 9.33
C PHE A 213 -10.51 0.49 9.48
N GLU A 214 -10.94 -0.38 8.55
CA GLU A 214 -10.61 -1.80 8.62
C GLU A 214 -9.13 -2.08 8.42
N ALA A 215 -8.44 -1.33 7.56
CA ALA A 215 -7.00 -1.38 7.46
C ALA A 215 -6.31 -0.98 8.76
N THR A 216 -6.87 -0.01 9.49
CA THR A 216 -6.34 0.46 10.77
C THR A 216 -6.60 -0.56 11.89
N VAL A 217 -7.78 -1.19 11.96
CA VAL A 217 -8.06 -2.31 12.89
C VAL A 217 -7.14 -3.50 12.59
N ARG A 218 -6.94 -3.84 11.31
CA ARG A 218 -6.00 -4.90 10.89
C ARG A 218 -4.57 -4.61 11.34
N TYR A 219 -4.13 -3.35 11.22
CA TYR A 219 -2.82 -2.95 11.75
C TYR A 219 -2.75 -3.07 13.28
N ALA A 220 -3.81 -2.72 14.02
CA ALA A 220 -3.82 -2.86 15.47
C ALA A 220 -3.52 -4.30 15.92
N ILE A 221 -4.07 -5.30 15.23
CA ILE A 221 -3.99 -6.71 15.64
C ILE A 221 -2.89 -7.52 14.94
N ALA A 222 -2.41 -7.09 13.76
CA ALA A 222 -1.42 -7.82 12.96
C ALA A 222 -0.44 -6.91 12.21
N GLY A 223 -0.33 -5.64 12.60
CA GLY A 223 0.64 -4.70 12.04
C GLY A 223 2.08 -5.10 12.39
N ALA A 224 2.98 -4.92 11.44
CA ALA A 224 4.38 -5.32 11.55
C ALA A 224 5.23 -4.45 12.50
N GLY A 225 4.78 -3.23 12.79
CA GLY A 225 5.44 -2.26 13.65
C GLY A 225 5.26 -2.54 15.14
N ASN A 226 6.01 -1.84 15.98
CA ASN A 226 5.95 -1.94 17.44
C ASN A 226 4.60 -1.46 18.04
N GLY A 227 3.81 -0.66 17.32
CA GLY A 227 2.53 -0.13 17.82
C GLY A 227 1.32 -1.05 17.68
N SER A 228 1.45 -2.22 17.05
CA SER A 228 0.38 -3.22 17.07
C SER A 228 0.32 -3.85 18.47
N ILE A 229 -0.88 -4.29 18.90
CA ILE A 229 -1.10 -4.91 20.21
C ILE A 229 -0.07 -6.02 20.52
N PRO A 230 0.22 -6.99 19.62
CA PRO A 230 1.19 -8.06 19.92
C PRO A 230 2.65 -7.58 20.02
N HIS A 231 2.98 -6.38 19.54
CA HIS A 231 4.35 -5.85 19.56
C HIS A 231 4.53 -4.68 20.54
N THR A 232 3.44 -4.05 20.97
CA THR A 232 3.43 -3.10 22.10
C THR A 232 3.41 -3.85 23.42
N ILE A 233 2.62 -4.92 23.55
CA ILE A 233 2.49 -5.74 24.77
C ILE A 233 3.14 -7.11 24.49
N VAL A 234 4.44 -7.17 24.77
CA VAL A 234 5.38 -8.17 24.24
C VAL A 234 5.36 -9.49 25.01
N SER A 235 4.76 -9.52 26.20
CA SER A 235 4.61 -10.75 26.99
C SER A 235 3.14 -11.07 27.31
N PRO A 236 2.82 -12.34 27.57
CA PRO A 236 1.53 -12.71 28.15
C PRO A 236 1.25 -12.06 29.51
N SER A 237 2.30 -11.76 30.30
CA SER A 237 2.17 -11.08 31.60
C SER A 237 1.74 -9.61 31.49
N GLY A 238 1.71 -9.03 30.28
CA GLY A 238 1.33 -7.64 30.06
C GLY A 238 2.51 -6.66 29.96
N GLN A 239 3.75 -7.13 29.88
CA GLN A 239 4.90 -6.24 29.74
C GLN A 239 4.77 -5.39 28.47
N CYS A 240 4.70 -4.07 28.64
CA CYS A 240 4.80 -3.14 27.53
C CYS A 240 6.26 -2.99 27.11
N GLN A 241 6.51 -2.95 25.80
CA GLN A 241 7.81 -2.76 25.17
C GLN A 241 8.55 -1.54 25.77
N GLU A 242 7.83 -0.46 26.08
CA GLU A 242 8.38 0.78 26.61
C GLU A 242 8.72 0.74 28.11
N SER A 243 8.26 -0.28 28.85
CA SER A 243 8.45 -0.38 30.30
C SER A 243 9.93 -0.47 30.70
N SER A 244 10.80 -0.93 29.80
CA SER A 244 12.24 -0.95 30.03
C SER A 244 12.93 0.40 29.80
N ARG A 245 12.25 1.38 29.20
CA ARG A 245 12.77 2.73 28.95
C ARG A 245 12.36 3.67 30.08
N ALA A 246 11.05 3.86 30.27
CA ALA A 246 10.47 4.55 31.43
C ALA A 246 8.97 4.30 31.50
N GLN A 247 8.41 4.37 32.71
CA GLN A 247 6.98 4.08 32.94
C GLN A 247 6.05 5.10 32.27
N HIS A 248 6.46 6.36 32.13
CA HIS A 248 5.64 7.36 31.42
C HIS A 248 5.51 7.05 29.91
N TYR A 249 6.50 6.39 29.29
CA TYR A 249 6.41 5.97 27.90
C TYR A 249 5.53 4.73 27.70
N ALA A 250 5.56 3.81 28.66
CA ALA A 250 4.62 2.69 28.69
C ALA A 250 3.18 3.20 28.84
N GLN A 251 2.95 4.12 29.76
CA GLN A 251 1.65 4.78 29.93
C GLN A 251 1.25 5.58 28.69
N LEU A 252 2.19 6.23 27.99
CA LEU A 252 1.91 6.87 26.71
C LEU A 252 1.35 5.87 25.70
N GLY A 253 2.08 4.79 25.40
CA GLY A 253 1.62 3.78 24.43
C GLY A 253 0.28 3.14 24.82
N LEU A 254 0.13 2.70 26.07
CA LEU A 254 -1.08 2.04 26.56
C LEU A 254 -2.31 2.97 26.55
N GLY A 255 -2.13 4.22 26.97
CA GLY A 255 -3.19 5.21 26.98
C GLY A 255 -3.71 5.52 25.58
N LEU A 256 -2.83 5.67 24.59
CA LEU A 256 -3.24 5.94 23.20
C LEU A 256 -3.86 4.70 22.55
N LEU A 257 -3.36 3.50 22.86
CA LEU A 257 -3.96 2.25 22.41
C LEU A 257 -5.38 2.06 22.98
N ALA A 258 -5.60 2.41 24.25
CA ALA A 258 -6.95 2.43 24.84
C ALA A 258 -7.87 3.48 24.19
N CYS A 259 -7.36 4.59 23.65
CA CYS A 259 -8.17 5.50 22.83
C CYS A 259 -8.64 4.81 21.55
N ALA A 260 -7.73 4.14 20.84
CA ALA A 260 -8.07 3.41 19.63
C ALA A 260 -9.08 2.28 19.91
N ALA A 261 -8.92 1.55 21.02
CA ALA A 261 -9.85 0.50 21.42
C ALA A 261 -11.25 1.01 21.75
N GLU A 262 -11.38 2.16 22.41
CA GLU A 262 -12.67 2.78 22.69
C GLU A 262 -13.35 3.32 21.41
N VAL A 263 -12.58 3.92 20.50
CA VAL A 263 -13.09 4.33 19.18
C VAL A 263 -13.59 3.12 18.40
N ALA A 264 -12.87 2.00 18.41
CA ALA A 264 -13.32 0.76 17.79
C ALA A 264 -14.57 0.17 18.48
N TRP A 265 -14.61 0.21 19.82
CA TRP A 265 -15.76 -0.25 20.61
C TRP A 265 -17.02 0.50 20.22
N ASN A 266 -16.97 1.81 20.07
CA ASN A 266 -18.12 2.63 19.67
C ASN A 266 -18.62 2.32 18.25
N GLN A 267 -17.82 1.63 17.43
CA GLN A 267 -18.23 1.09 16.13
C GLN A 267 -18.63 -0.40 16.19
N GLY A 268 -18.73 -0.96 17.40
CA GLY A 268 -19.07 -2.36 17.66
C GLY A 268 -17.95 -3.36 17.35
N VAL A 269 -16.68 -2.93 17.44
CA VAL A 269 -15.48 -3.76 17.23
C VAL A 269 -14.71 -3.92 18.54
N ASP A 270 -14.63 -5.14 19.06
CA ASP A 270 -14.05 -5.43 20.37
C ASP A 270 -12.52 -5.61 20.35
N LEU A 271 -11.80 -4.50 20.19
CA LEU A 271 -10.34 -4.49 20.34
C LEU A 271 -9.88 -4.68 21.80
N TYR A 272 -10.73 -4.37 22.78
CA TYR A 272 -10.41 -4.58 24.19
C TYR A 272 -10.31 -6.08 24.52
N GLY A 273 -11.26 -6.89 24.06
CA GLY A 273 -11.29 -8.33 24.23
C GLY A 273 -10.26 -9.12 23.44
N TRP A 274 -9.54 -8.48 22.50
CA TRP A 274 -8.62 -9.18 21.60
C TRP A 274 -7.48 -9.90 22.35
N ARG A 275 -7.29 -11.19 21.99
CA ARG A 275 -6.32 -12.13 22.60
C ARG A 275 -6.30 -12.10 24.13
N ASP A 276 -7.43 -12.50 24.70
CA ASP A 276 -7.60 -12.68 26.15
C ASP A 276 -7.38 -11.37 26.91
N ASN A 277 -8.02 -10.30 26.44
CA ASN A 277 -7.90 -8.95 27.02
C ASN A 277 -6.45 -8.45 27.08
N ARG A 278 -5.68 -8.61 25.98
CA ARG A 278 -4.24 -8.26 25.97
C ARG A 278 -3.97 -6.82 26.42
N ILE A 279 -4.86 -5.89 26.07
CA ILE A 279 -4.75 -4.49 26.50
C ILE A 279 -4.89 -4.39 28.03
N LEU A 280 -5.82 -5.11 28.67
CA LEU A 280 -5.98 -5.15 30.13
C LEU A 280 -4.71 -5.63 30.81
N ALA A 281 -4.10 -6.73 30.32
CA ALA A 281 -2.85 -7.24 30.88
C ALA A 281 -1.76 -6.14 30.89
N GLY A 282 -1.67 -5.33 29.82
CA GLY A 282 -0.79 -4.16 29.75
C GLY A 282 -1.03 -3.13 30.85
N PHE A 283 -2.30 -2.79 31.10
CA PHE A 283 -2.69 -1.86 32.16
C PHE A 283 -2.43 -2.43 33.55
N GLU A 284 -2.78 -3.69 33.81
CA GLU A 284 -2.56 -4.35 35.10
C GLU A 284 -1.06 -4.49 35.42
N TYR A 285 -0.24 -4.86 34.44
CA TYR A 285 1.21 -4.89 34.59
C TYR A 285 1.78 -3.51 34.96
N CYS A 286 1.37 -2.47 34.23
CA CYS A 286 1.82 -1.10 34.47
C CYS A 286 1.34 -0.56 35.83
N ALA A 287 0.08 -0.82 36.20
CA ALA A 287 -0.50 -0.44 37.47
C ALA A 287 0.20 -1.14 38.64
N LYS A 288 0.35 -2.46 38.57
CA LYS A 288 1.05 -3.29 39.58
C LYS A 288 2.44 -2.74 39.85
N TYR A 289 3.26 -2.58 38.82
CA TYR A 289 4.61 -2.04 38.98
C TYR A 289 4.61 -0.61 39.52
N GLY A 290 3.72 0.25 39.02
CA GLY A 290 3.58 1.63 39.49
C GLY A 290 3.17 1.74 40.96
N LEU A 291 2.39 0.79 41.49
CA LEU A 291 1.93 0.77 42.88
C LEU A 291 3.01 0.34 43.88
N GLY A 292 4.18 -0.10 43.40
CA GLY A 292 5.32 -0.50 44.24
C GLY A 292 5.57 -2.00 44.24
N GLU A 293 4.68 -2.79 43.63
CA GLU A 293 4.84 -4.24 43.50
C GLU A 293 5.87 -4.62 42.44
N ASP A 294 6.51 -5.77 42.60
CA ASP A 294 7.39 -6.33 41.59
C ASP A 294 6.61 -7.04 40.48
N VAL A 295 7.21 -7.05 39.29
CA VAL A 295 6.65 -7.66 38.08
C VAL A 295 7.72 -8.43 37.33
N ASP A 296 7.32 -9.53 36.69
CA ASP A 296 8.22 -10.36 35.92
C ASP A 296 8.64 -9.65 34.63
N TYR A 297 9.93 -9.31 34.55
CA TYR A 297 10.52 -8.78 33.33
C TYR A 297 10.94 -9.92 32.39
N GLN A 298 10.44 -9.89 31.17
CA GLN A 298 10.84 -10.80 30.10
C GLN A 298 11.71 -10.06 29.07
N PRO A 299 12.97 -10.51 28.85
CA PRO A 299 13.80 -10.01 27.76
C PRO A 299 13.07 -10.08 26.41
N TYR A 300 13.18 -9.02 25.64
CA TYR A 300 12.64 -8.94 24.30
C TYR A 300 13.62 -8.21 23.38
N LEU A 301 13.42 -8.35 22.08
CA LEU A 301 14.00 -7.49 21.05
C LEU A 301 12.85 -6.95 20.21
N ASP A 302 12.79 -5.63 20.05
CA ASP A 302 11.70 -4.98 19.35
C ASP A 302 11.71 -5.28 17.83
N ARG A 303 10.61 -4.97 17.15
CA ARG A 303 10.48 -5.20 15.70
C ARG A 303 11.46 -4.39 14.87
N THR A 304 11.91 -3.25 15.38
CA THR A 304 12.97 -2.47 14.71
C THR A 304 14.35 -3.04 14.95
N GLY A 305 14.51 -4.06 15.81
CA GLY A 305 15.71 -4.70 16.38
C GLY A 305 16.70 -3.76 17.05
N LYS A 306 16.27 -2.53 17.34
CA LYS A 306 17.12 -1.49 17.88
C LYS A 306 17.12 -1.54 19.40
N TYR A 307 15.99 -1.90 20.00
CA TYR A 307 15.68 -1.74 21.41
C TYR A 307 15.42 -3.10 22.05
N GLY A 308 16.07 -3.36 23.18
CA GLY A 308 15.97 -4.65 23.88
C GLY A 308 17.27 -5.46 23.86
N ILE A 309 17.23 -6.66 24.42
CA ILE A 309 18.40 -7.56 24.46
C ILE A 309 18.71 -8.08 23.05
N GLY A 310 19.99 -8.01 22.67
CA GLY A 310 20.44 -8.35 21.30
C GLY A 310 20.25 -7.23 20.28
N GLY A 311 19.69 -6.09 20.69
CA GLY A 311 19.55 -4.91 19.83
C GLY A 311 20.86 -4.13 19.68
N ARG A 312 20.99 -3.41 18.56
CA ARG A 312 22.22 -2.64 18.26
C ARG A 312 22.30 -1.29 18.99
N ASN A 313 21.36 -0.96 19.89
CA ASN A 313 21.41 0.22 20.78
C ASN A 313 20.75 -0.06 22.14
N ASN A 314 21.38 0.33 23.25
CA ASN A 314 20.81 0.29 24.61
C ASN A 314 20.17 -1.07 24.99
N PRO A 315 20.97 -2.10 25.31
CA PRO A 315 20.43 -3.40 25.71
C PRO A 315 19.63 -3.28 27.01
N TYR A 316 18.32 -3.42 26.91
CA TYR A 316 17.42 -3.37 28.07
C TYR A 316 17.38 -4.73 28.77
N THR A 317 18.02 -4.82 29.92
CA THR A 317 18.12 -6.07 30.70
C THR A 317 17.14 -6.17 31.86
N LYS A 318 16.47 -5.08 32.20
CA LYS A 318 15.49 -4.99 33.29
C LYS A 318 14.42 -3.94 33.00
N ILE A 319 13.32 -4.00 33.74
CA ILE A 319 12.31 -2.94 33.78
C ILE A 319 12.91 -1.64 34.34
N SER A 320 12.47 -0.48 33.83
CA SER A 320 12.98 0.83 34.25
C SER A 320 12.20 1.39 35.44
N PRO A 321 12.86 1.82 36.53
CA PRO A 321 12.19 2.52 37.64
C PRO A 321 11.84 3.97 37.31
N ALA A 322 12.28 4.51 36.15
CA ALA A 322 12.03 5.90 35.79
C ALA A 322 10.52 6.17 35.69
N SER A 323 10.06 7.16 36.46
CA SER A 323 8.65 7.54 36.62
C SER A 323 7.74 6.45 37.23
N ARG A 324 8.30 5.45 37.93
CA ARG A 324 7.50 4.52 38.75
C ARG A 324 6.71 5.31 39.79
N GLY A 325 5.44 4.95 40.01
CA GLY A 325 4.52 5.66 40.92
C GLY A 325 3.86 6.91 40.34
N ASN A 326 4.33 7.44 39.21
CA ASN A 326 3.68 8.56 38.54
C ASN A 326 2.61 8.06 37.56
N PHE A 327 1.34 8.13 37.97
CA PHE A 327 0.21 7.71 37.15
C PHE A 327 -0.36 8.85 36.30
N TYR A 328 -0.38 8.63 34.99
CA TYR A 328 -0.93 9.50 33.97
C TYR A 328 -2.46 9.29 33.84
N PRO A 329 -3.21 10.25 33.27
CA PRO A 329 -4.67 10.17 33.18
C PRO A 329 -5.12 9.24 32.05
N ILE A 330 -4.96 7.94 32.25
CA ILE A 330 -5.26 6.91 31.25
C ILE A 330 -6.05 5.71 31.81
N PHE A 331 -6.29 5.64 33.12
CA PHE A 331 -6.75 4.42 33.80
C PHE A 331 -8.27 4.33 33.93
N GLU A 332 -8.99 5.45 34.06
CA GLU A 332 -10.45 5.42 34.25
C GLU A 332 -11.16 4.76 33.06
N ARG A 333 -10.78 5.10 31.82
CA ARG A 333 -11.41 4.53 30.62
C ARG A 333 -11.32 3.00 30.55
N PRO A 334 -10.12 2.38 30.50
CA PRO A 334 -10.03 0.92 30.44
C PRO A 334 -10.61 0.27 31.70
N PHE A 335 -10.45 0.85 32.89
CA PHE A 335 -11.09 0.32 34.10
C PHE A 335 -12.61 0.26 33.97
N ASN A 336 -13.26 1.34 33.53
CA ASN A 336 -14.71 1.36 33.36
C ASN A 336 -15.16 0.45 32.22
N HIS A 337 -14.37 0.30 31.15
CA HIS A 337 -14.65 -0.70 30.12
C HIS A 337 -14.65 -2.12 30.72
N TYR A 338 -13.53 -2.57 31.28
CA TYR A 338 -13.39 -3.95 31.74
C TYR A 338 -14.28 -4.23 32.95
N VAL A 339 -14.21 -3.41 34.00
CA VAL A 339 -14.90 -3.71 35.27
C VAL A 339 -16.39 -3.35 35.22
N LYS A 340 -16.75 -2.24 34.58
CA LYS A 340 -18.15 -1.75 34.60
C LYS A 340 -18.96 -2.22 33.40
N ARG A 341 -18.40 -2.23 32.18
CA ARG A 341 -19.11 -2.76 31.00
C ARG A 341 -19.00 -4.28 30.91
N ARG A 342 -17.79 -4.84 31.05
CA ARG A 342 -17.53 -6.27 30.79
C ARG A 342 -17.51 -7.17 32.03
N ARG A 343 -17.55 -6.60 33.24
CA ARG A 343 -17.43 -7.33 34.52
C ARG A 343 -16.17 -8.21 34.61
N ILE A 344 -15.08 -7.75 34.01
CA ILE A 344 -13.75 -8.36 34.08
C ILE A 344 -12.95 -7.64 35.17
N GLU A 345 -12.34 -8.38 36.08
CA GLU A 345 -11.57 -7.81 37.18
C GLU A 345 -10.29 -7.11 36.70
N ALA A 346 -9.99 -5.98 37.33
CA ALA A 346 -8.78 -5.18 37.08
C ALA A 346 -8.24 -4.64 38.43
N PRO A 347 -7.79 -5.51 39.35
CA PRO A 347 -7.53 -5.15 40.74
C PRO A 347 -6.48 -4.04 40.91
N TYR A 348 -5.42 -4.02 40.12
CA TYR A 348 -4.39 -2.97 40.24
C TYR A 348 -4.86 -1.66 39.62
N SER A 349 -5.51 -1.71 38.45
CA SER A 349 -6.11 -0.52 37.84
C SER A 349 -7.17 0.10 38.75
N ALA A 350 -7.95 -0.71 39.49
CA ALA A 350 -8.93 -0.24 40.47
C ALA A 350 -8.29 0.63 41.56
N GLN A 351 -7.14 0.21 42.08
CA GLN A 351 -6.37 0.96 43.08
C GLN A 351 -5.85 2.28 42.50
N VAL A 352 -5.31 2.25 41.28
CA VAL A 352 -4.83 3.47 40.60
C VAL A 352 -5.96 4.46 40.38
N VAL A 353 -7.11 4.00 39.86
CA VAL A 353 -8.30 4.83 39.67
C VAL A 353 -8.76 5.45 40.98
N THR A 354 -8.82 4.66 42.05
CA THR A 354 -9.20 5.16 43.39
C THR A 354 -8.23 6.23 43.89
N LYS A 355 -6.92 6.04 43.68
CA LYS A 355 -5.87 6.98 44.09
C LYS A 355 -5.86 8.28 43.28
N LYS A 356 -6.27 8.23 42.00
CA LYS A 356 -6.09 9.35 41.04
C LYS A 356 -7.37 10.13 40.74
N ARG A 357 -8.54 9.63 41.13
CA ARG A 357 -9.83 10.29 40.88
C ARG A 357 -9.95 11.63 41.65
N PRO A 358 -10.49 12.71 41.04
CA PRO A 358 -10.88 12.82 39.63
C PRO A 358 -9.67 12.87 38.69
N GLU A 359 -9.73 12.06 37.63
CA GLU A 359 -8.68 11.96 36.62
C GLU A 359 -8.66 13.21 35.72
N GLY A 360 -7.52 13.91 35.68
CA GLY A 360 -7.33 15.12 34.87
C GLY A 360 -6.93 14.84 33.42
N HIS A 361 -6.22 15.78 32.79
CA HIS A 361 -5.72 15.65 31.43
C HIS A 361 -4.23 15.99 31.34
N SER A 362 -3.60 15.73 30.20
CA SER A 362 -2.22 16.14 29.96
C SER A 362 -2.00 16.63 28.54
N GLY A 363 -0.76 17.03 28.28
CA GLY A 363 -0.35 17.47 26.96
C GLY A 363 -0.46 16.40 25.87
N ASP A 364 -0.20 15.14 26.24
CA ASP A 364 -0.10 14.03 25.30
C ASP A 364 -1.34 13.12 25.39
N HIS A 365 -2.06 13.14 26.52
CA HIS A 365 -3.29 12.38 26.70
C HIS A 365 -4.51 13.29 26.84
N ILE A 366 -5.57 12.92 26.13
CA ILE A 366 -6.85 13.61 26.20
C ILE A 366 -7.45 13.61 27.62
N GLY A 367 -7.24 12.52 28.37
CA GLY A 367 -7.60 12.37 29.79
C GLY A 367 -9.09 12.55 30.07
N LEU A 368 -9.40 13.09 31.25
CA LEU A 368 -10.73 13.38 31.77
C LEU A 368 -11.61 12.12 31.93
N GLY A 369 -11.02 10.96 32.22
CA GLY A 369 -11.78 9.70 32.23
C GLY A 369 -12.82 9.61 33.36
N THR A 370 -12.62 10.30 34.49
CA THR A 370 -13.67 10.39 35.53
C THR A 370 -14.92 11.11 35.02
N LEU A 371 -14.75 12.16 34.21
CA LEU A 371 -15.86 12.87 33.57
C LEU A 371 -16.46 12.01 32.45
N THR A 372 -15.61 11.53 31.55
CA THR A 372 -16.04 11.03 30.25
C THR A 372 -16.39 9.54 30.22
N HIS A 373 -15.81 8.71 31.09
CA HIS A 373 -15.94 7.25 31.00
C HIS A 373 -16.48 6.58 32.27
N TRP A 374 -16.49 7.28 33.41
CA TRP A 374 -17.08 6.75 34.64
C TRP A 374 -18.54 6.35 34.39
N ARG A 375 -18.90 5.14 34.85
CA ARG A 375 -20.25 4.60 34.73
C ARG A 375 -20.54 3.58 35.85
N PRO A 376 -21.82 3.41 36.23
CA PRO A 376 -22.20 2.27 37.05
C PRO A 376 -21.97 0.95 36.28
N PRO A 377 -21.89 -0.20 36.99
CA PRO A 377 -21.90 -1.51 36.33
C PRO A 377 -23.11 -1.66 35.40
N PHE A 378 -22.90 -2.26 34.24
CA PHE A 378 -23.96 -2.48 33.27
C PHE A 378 -24.89 -3.60 33.76
N GLU A 379 -26.21 -3.34 33.80
CA GLU A 379 -27.20 -4.28 34.33
C GLU A 379 -28.01 -5.01 33.25
N THR A 380 -28.17 -4.42 32.06
CA THR A 380 -29.03 -4.97 31.00
C THR A 380 -28.23 -5.77 29.98
N THR A 381 -28.66 -7.00 29.68
CA THR A 381 -28.07 -7.85 28.62
C THR A 381 -28.97 -7.98 27.40
N LYS A 382 -30.02 -7.15 27.30
CA LYS A 382 -30.96 -7.20 26.18
C LYS A 382 -30.43 -6.37 25.02
N THR A 383 -30.05 -7.04 23.94
CA THR A 383 -29.69 -6.40 22.67
C THR A 383 -30.88 -5.67 22.06
N THR A 384 -30.65 -4.47 21.54
CA THR A 384 -31.68 -3.66 20.87
C THR A 384 -31.42 -3.44 19.38
N LYS A 385 -30.21 -3.75 18.92
CA LYS A 385 -29.77 -3.62 17.52
C LYS A 385 -28.85 -4.78 17.11
N PRO A 386 -28.58 -4.97 15.80
CA PRO A 386 -27.56 -5.92 15.34
C PRO A 386 -26.15 -5.58 15.90
N PRO A 387 -25.22 -6.55 15.94
CA PRO A 387 -23.84 -6.29 16.35
C PRO A 387 -23.11 -5.39 15.33
N GLY A 388 -21.99 -4.80 15.75
CA GLY A 388 -21.12 -4.04 14.86
C GLY A 388 -20.59 -4.85 13.67
N VAL A 389 -20.33 -4.16 12.57
CA VAL A 389 -19.77 -4.76 11.35
C VAL A 389 -18.40 -5.39 11.65
N PRO A 390 -18.17 -6.67 11.32
CA PRO A 390 -16.87 -7.31 11.49
C PRO A 390 -15.74 -6.50 10.84
N ALA A 391 -14.62 -6.37 11.54
CA ALA A 391 -13.48 -5.59 11.10
C ALA A 391 -12.14 -6.28 11.40
N GLY A 392 -11.07 -5.78 10.78
CA GLY A 392 -9.72 -6.29 11.02
C GLY A 392 -9.49 -7.68 10.46
N LEU A 393 -10.19 -8.05 9.37
CA LEU A 393 -10.02 -9.35 8.72
C LEU A 393 -8.55 -9.59 8.32
N ILE A 394 -8.02 -10.74 8.68
CA ILE A 394 -6.70 -11.27 8.29
C ILE A 394 -6.92 -12.62 7.62
N ALA A 395 -6.17 -12.90 6.57
CA ALA A 395 -6.09 -14.24 5.98
C ALA A 395 -4.67 -14.74 6.14
N ARG A 396 -4.53 -16.03 6.47
CA ARG A 396 -3.28 -16.76 6.53
C ARG A 396 -3.41 -17.99 5.65
N THR A 397 -2.53 -18.11 4.66
CA THR A 397 -2.43 -19.30 3.83
C THR A 397 -1.90 -20.45 4.67
N THR A 398 -2.54 -21.63 4.56
CA THR A 398 -2.15 -22.86 5.24
C THR A 398 -2.01 -23.99 4.23
N ARG A 399 -1.49 -25.16 4.65
CA ARG A 399 -1.43 -26.35 3.79
C ARG A 399 -2.83 -26.87 3.40
N GLU A 400 -3.83 -26.61 4.23
CA GLU A 400 -5.19 -27.14 4.09
C GLU A 400 -6.17 -26.09 3.53
N GLY A 401 -5.71 -24.90 3.13
CA GLY A 401 -6.58 -23.83 2.62
C GLY A 401 -6.27 -22.47 3.25
N ILE A 402 -7.29 -21.61 3.43
CA ILE A 402 -7.14 -20.24 3.94
C ILE A 402 -7.76 -20.11 5.33
N ARG A 403 -6.97 -19.68 6.32
CA ARG A 403 -7.50 -19.31 7.64
C ARG A 403 -7.82 -17.82 7.66
N VAL A 404 -9.09 -17.49 7.81
CA VAL A 404 -9.58 -16.11 7.93
C VAL A 404 -9.95 -15.83 9.39
N THR A 405 -9.45 -14.75 9.97
CA THR A 405 -9.73 -14.33 11.35
C THR A 405 -10.06 -12.85 11.40
N TRP A 406 -10.86 -12.41 12.37
CA TRP A 406 -11.25 -11.01 12.53
C TRP A 406 -11.33 -10.62 14.01
N VAL A 407 -11.62 -9.35 14.31
CA VAL A 407 -11.90 -8.89 15.68
C VAL A 407 -13.36 -9.17 16.00
N GLY A 408 -13.65 -9.56 17.24
CA GLY A 408 -15.03 -9.81 17.69
C GLY A 408 -15.94 -8.60 17.49
N SER A 409 -17.17 -8.85 17.06
CA SER A 409 -18.23 -7.85 16.95
C SER A 409 -19.05 -7.80 18.23
N VAL A 410 -19.47 -6.60 18.62
CA VAL A 410 -20.30 -6.34 19.81
C VAL A 410 -21.44 -5.40 19.46
N GLU A 411 -22.56 -5.49 20.17
CA GLU A 411 -23.56 -4.44 20.24
C GLU A 411 -23.16 -3.47 21.37
N PRO A 412 -22.61 -2.29 21.06
CA PRO A 412 -21.85 -1.50 22.03
C PRO A 412 -22.68 -0.87 23.13
N ASP A 413 -24.00 -0.72 22.95
CA ASP A 413 -24.87 -0.11 23.95
C ASP A 413 -25.23 -1.16 25.01
N SER A 414 -25.63 -2.38 24.62
CA SER A 414 -25.89 -3.46 25.59
C SER A 414 -24.66 -4.24 26.04
N CYS A 415 -23.50 -3.99 25.42
CA CYS A 415 -22.24 -4.69 25.67
C CYS A 415 -22.31 -6.21 25.42
N VAL A 416 -23.21 -6.65 24.52
CA VAL A 416 -23.43 -8.07 24.18
C VAL A 416 -22.66 -8.43 22.92
N ASP A 417 -21.84 -9.48 23.00
CA ASP A 417 -21.08 -9.98 21.86
C ASP A 417 -22.00 -10.56 20.77
N ALA A 418 -21.53 -10.56 19.52
CA ALA A 418 -22.21 -11.25 18.43
C ALA A 418 -22.38 -12.75 18.74
N GLN A 419 -23.55 -13.30 18.44
CA GLN A 419 -23.87 -14.70 18.70
C GLN A 419 -23.35 -15.61 17.59
N SER A 420 -23.31 -15.12 16.35
CA SER A 420 -22.75 -15.87 15.23
C SER A 420 -22.19 -14.99 14.12
N TYR A 421 -21.38 -15.59 13.25
CA TYR A 421 -20.90 -14.99 12.02
C TYR A 421 -21.26 -15.84 10.80
N THR A 422 -21.38 -15.17 9.65
CA THR A 422 -21.48 -15.80 8.33
C THR A 422 -20.34 -15.32 7.45
N VAL A 423 -19.62 -16.25 6.83
CA VAL A 423 -18.51 -15.98 5.92
C VAL A 423 -18.99 -16.16 4.48
N TYR A 424 -18.71 -15.16 3.67
CA TYR A 424 -18.98 -15.17 2.24
C TYR A 424 -17.68 -15.15 1.46
N ARG A 425 -17.66 -15.80 0.30
CA ARG A 425 -16.49 -15.93 -0.58
C ARG A 425 -16.88 -15.75 -2.04
N SER A 426 -16.01 -15.12 -2.82
CA SER A 426 -16.10 -15.04 -4.28
C SER A 426 -14.71 -15.19 -4.91
N THR A 427 -14.64 -15.68 -6.15
CA THR A 427 -13.42 -15.59 -6.99
C THR A 427 -13.38 -14.31 -7.83
N ASP A 428 -14.49 -13.58 -7.90
CA ASP A 428 -14.59 -12.25 -8.51
C ASP A 428 -14.75 -11.19 -7.41
N SER A 429 -13.92 -10.15 -7.45
CA SER A 429 -13.93 -9.06 -6.46
C SER A 429 -15.20 -8.22 -6.46
N SER A 430 -16.02 -8.33 -7.51
CA SER A 430 -17.34 -7.69 -7.67
C SER A 430 -18.50 -8.62 -7.27
N GLY A 431 -18.23 -9.90 -7.02
CA GLY A 431 -19.23 -10.92 -6.72
C GLY A 431 -19.69 -11.70 -7.97
N PRO A 432 -20.73 -12.54 -7.85
CA PRO A 432 -21.55 -12.75 -6.65
C PRO A 432 -20.80 -13.48 -5.54
N TYR A 433 -21.08 -13.12 -4.28
CA TYR A 433 -20.50 -13.75 -3.10
C TYR A 433 -21.37 -14.90 -2.59
N GLN A 434 -20.77 -16.07 -2.37
CA GLN A 434 -21.44 -17.27 -1.89
C GLN A 434 -21.19 -17.46 -0.38
N LYS A 435 -22.21 -17.91 0.37
CA LYS A 435 -22.04 -18.32 1.77
C LYS A 435 -21.22 -19.60 1.82
N VAL A 436 -20.09 -19.56 2.51
CA VAL A 436 -19.22 -20.74 2.70
C VAL A 436 -19.25 -21.29 4.12
N ALA A 437 -19.67 -20.48 5.10
CA ALA A 437 -19.90 -20.92 6.46
C ALA A 437 -20.90 -20.00 7.18
N THR A 438 -21.69 -20.56 8.10
CA THR A 438 -22.72 -19.88 8.90
C THR A 438 -22.64 -20.36 10.35
N GLN A 439 -23.30 -19.65 11.28
CA GLN A 439 -23.39 -20.06 12.69
C GLN A 439 -22.03 -20.25 13.37
N ILE A 440 -21.01 -19.50 12.92
CA ILE A 440 -19.69 -19.53 13.53
C ILE A 440 -19.75 -18.73 14.84
N SER A 441 -19.43 -19.35 15.97
CA SER A 441 -19.53 -18.71 17.30
C SER A 441 -18.29 -17.91 17.72
N SER A 442 -17.16 -18.09 17.02
CA SER A 442 -15.88 -17.41 17.31
C SER A 442 -15.36 -16.64 16.08
N PRO A 443 -14.54 -15.59 16.24
CA PRO A 443 -14.12 -14.73 15.14
C PRO A 443 -12.99 -15.34 14.28
N GLY A 444 -13.22 -16.53 13.73
CA GLY A 444 -12.30 -17.25 12.88
C GLY A 444 -12.98 -18.37 12.08
N TYR A 445 -12.48 -18.59 10.87
CA TYR A 445 -12.92 -19.63 9.95
C TYR A 445 -11.72 -20.20 9.19
N HIS A 446 -11.69 -21.51 9.00
CA HIS A 446 -10.68 -22.18 8.16
C HIS A 446 -11.38 -22.72 6.92
N ASP A 447 -11.18 -22.02 5.80
CA ASP A 447 -11.73 -22.40 4.51
C ASP A 447 -10.88 -23.50 3.88
N THR A 448 -11.24 -24.76 4.18
CA THR A 448 -10.58 -25.94 3.63
C THR A 448 -10.98 -26.28 2.20
N ASN A 449 -12.02 -25.62 1.68
CA ASN A 449 -12.52 -25.79 0.33
C ASN A 449 -11.89 -24.79 -0.66
N ALA A 450 -10.86 -24.04 -0.24
CA ALA A 450 -10.18 -23.05 -1.06
C ALA A 450 -9.07 -23.71 -1.90
N ASN A 451 -9.31 -23.85 -3.21
CA ASN A 451 -8.35 -24.45 -4.14
C ASN A 451 -7.01 -23.71 -4.18
N SER A 452 -5.90 -24.44 -4.05
CA SER A 452 -4.54 -23.90 -4.15
C SER A 452 -4.30 -23.17 -5.49
N GLY A 453 -3.54 -22.09 -5.46
CA GLY A 453 -3.27 -21.16 -6.56
C GLY A 453 -4.41 -20.18 -6.88
N THR A 454 -5.56 -20.26 -6.21
CA THR A 454 -6.74 -19.44 -6.52
C THR A 454 -6.85 -18.24 -5.58
N LEU A 455 -7.12 -17.06 -6.16
CA LEU A 455 -7.44 -15.84 -5.43
C LEU A 455 -8.93 -15.81 -5.06
N TYR A 456 -9.20 -15.58 -3.78
CA TYR A 456 -10.54 -15.43 -3.23
C TYR A 456 -10.70 -14.06 -2.56
N PHE A 457 -11.95 -13.61 -2.51
CA PHE A 457 -12.38 -12.42 -1.80
C PHE A 457 -13.37 -12.82 -0.72
N TYR A 458 -13.11 -12.42 0.52
CA TYR A 458 -13.93 -12.73 1.67
C TYR A 458 -14.64 -11.49 2.22
N THR A 459 -15.88 -11.67 2.67
CA THR A 459 -16.62 -10.69 3.48
C THR A 459 -17.34 -11.43 4.60
N ILE A 460 -17.58 -10.76 5.72
CA ILE A 460 -18.16 -11.38 6.93
C ILE A 460 -19.27 -10.50 7.47
N THR A 461 -20.35 -11.12 7.95
CA THR A 461 -21.41 -10.48 8.73
C THR A 461 -21.50 -11.08 10.12
N ALA A 462 -21.84 -10.28 11.12
CA ALA A 462 -22.14 -10.72 12.48
C ALA A 462 -23.66 -10.76 12.70
N SER A 463 -24.15 -11.57 13.63
CA SER A 463 -25.59 -11.67 13.94
C SER A 463 -25.84 -11.92 15.41
N ASN A 464 -26.97 -11.42 15.90
CA ASN A 464 -27.56 -11.73 17.20
C ASN A 464 -29.07 -11.97 17.02
N ALA A 465 -29.81 -12.09 18.13
CA ALA A 465 -31.25 -12.33 18.11
C ALA A 465 -32.08 -11.19 17.48
N VAL A 466 -31.52 -9.98 17.35
CA VAL A 466 -32.20 -8.81 16.77
C VAL A 466 -32.00 -8.74 15.26
N GLY A 467 -30.82 -9.10 14.77
CA GLY A 467 -30.55 -9.11 13.34
C GLY A 467 -29.09 -9.31 12.96
N THR A 468 -28.79 -8.98 11.71
CA THR A 468 -27.48 -9.18 11.07
C THR A 468 -26.85 -7.85 10.71
N SER A 469 -25.55 -7.69 10.98
CA SER A 469 -24.77 -6.53 10.57
C SER A 469 -24.65 -6.45 9.05
N ALA A 470 -24.27 -5.29 8.52
CA ALA A 470 -23.73 -5.23 7.18
C ALA A 470 -22.43 -6.03 7.03
N SER A 471 -22.00 -6.23 5.79
CA SER A 471 -20.75 -6.93 5.47
C SER A 471 -19.52 -6.08 5.75
N SER A 472 -18.47 -6.72 6.26
CA SER A 472 -17.12 -6.16 6.31
C SER A 472 -16.64 -5.71 4.93
N ALA A 473 -15.58 -4.90 4.91
CA ALA A 473 -14.80 -4.67 3.71
C ALA A 473 -14.22 -6.00 3.22
N LYS A 474 -14.03 -6.07 1.90
CA LYS A 474 -13.48 -7.25 1.26
C LYS A 474 -12.03 -7.48 1.67
N LEU A 475 -11.70 -8.73 1.98
CA LEU A 475 -10.33 -9.20 2.14
C LEU A 475 -9.98 -10.13 0.97
N ALA A 476 -8.95 -9.77 0.21
CA ALA A 476 -8.42 -10.62 -0.84
C ALA A 476 -7.33 -11.55 -0.28
N ALA A 477 -7.38 -12.84 -0.62
CA ALA A 477 -6.40 -13.84 -0.18
C ALA A 477 -6.29 -15.00 -1.16
N SER A 478 -5.06 -15.44 -1.42
CA SER A 478 -4.77 -16.62 -2.23
C SER A 478 -4.60 -17.86 -1.34
N SER A 479 -5.19 -18.98 -1.77
CA SER A 479 -4.85 -20.29 -1.22
C SER A 479 -3.56 -20.73 -1.91
N GLY A 480 -2.48 -20.97 -1.18
CA GLY A 480 -1.14 -21.05 -1.76
C GLY A 480 -0.68 -19.73 -2.41
N LEU A 481 0.49 -19.76 -3.04
CA LEU A 481 1.02 -18.63 -3.82
C LEU A 481 0.68 -18.79 -5.31
N PRO A 482 0.55 -17.69 -6.07
CA PRO A 482 0.19 -17.74 -7.49
C PRO A 482 1.37 -18.19 -8.35
N GLY A 483 1.11 -18.59 -9.61
CA GLY A 483 2.18 -18.73 -10.61
C GLY A 483 3.19 -19.85 -10.38
N GLY A 484 2.80 -20.88 -9.62
CA GLY A 484 3.71 -21.96 -9.21
C GLY A 484 4.73 -21.54 -8.15
N PHE A 485 4.56 -20.36 -7.54
CA PHE A 485 5.36 -19.99 -6.38
C PHE A 485 5.07 -20.94 -5.21
N MET A 486 6.13 -21.24 -4.48
CA MET A 486 6.18 -21.97 -3.23
C MET A 486 6.89 -21.10 -2.21
N SER A 487 6.90 -21.52 -0.95
CA SER A 487 7.53 -20.76 0.12
C SER A 487 8.15 -21.67 1.16
N MET A 488 9.34 -21.31 1.65
CA MET A 488 10.01 -22.01 2.75
C MET A 488 11.04 -21.12 3.45
N ASP A 489 11.42 -21.50 4.66
CA ASP A 489 12.64 -21.00 5.28
C ASP A 489 13.87 -21.74 4.76
N VAL A 490 14.95 -21.00 4.59
CA VAL A 490 16.24 -21.47 4.09
C VAL A 490 17.24 -21.36 5.22
N GLY A 491 17.99 -22.44 5.45
CA GLY A 491 18.97 -22.51 6.52
C GLY A 491 18.34 -22.51 7.90
N LYS A 492 19.11 -22.10 8.90
CA LYS A 492 18.68 -22.11 10.31
C LYS A 492 17.94 -20.82 10.65
N VAL A 493 16.64 -20.92 10.94
CA VAL A 493 15.80 -19.82 11.43
C VAL A 493 15.21 -20.17 12.81
N GLY A 494 15.06 -19.18 13.70
CA GLY A 494 14.48 -19.37 15.03
C GLY A 494 12.94 -19.35 15.05
N LEU A 495 12.33 -18.61 14.14
CA LEU A 495 10.89 -18.44 13.96
C LEU A 495 10.53 -18.75 12.50
N PRO A 496 9.48 -19.57 12.28
CA PRO A 496 9.07 -19.91 10.93
C PRO A 496 8.51 -18.69 10.20
N GLY A 497 8.95 -18.51 8.96
CA GLY A 497 8.41 -17.47 8.07
C GLY A 497 7.14 -17.91 7.34
N TYR A 498 6.47 -16.96 6.70
CA TYR A 498 5.34 -17.24 5.82
C TYR A 498 5.24 -16.22 4.69
N SER A 499 4.56 -16.61 3.60
CA SER A 499 4.33 -15.78 2.43
C SER A 499 2.85 -15.80 2.04
N GLU A 500 2.32 -14.63 1.70
CA GLU A 500 0.92 -14.43 1.34
C GLU A 500 0.81 -13.62 0.06
N PHE A 501 -0.27 -13.85 -0.69
CA PHE A 501 -0.60 -13.06 -1.88
C PHE A 501 -2.07 -12.65 -1.85
N ASN A 502 -2.33 -11.37 -2.10
CA ASN A 502 -3.68 -10.79 -2.07
C ASN A 502 -4.21 -10.42 -3.46
N GLY A 503 -3.57 -10.90 -4.53
CA GLY A 503 -3.89 -10.51 -5.91
C GLY A 503 -2.98 -9.41 -6.48
N GLN A 504 -2.36 -8.60 -5.62
CA GLN A 504 -1.52 -7.47 -6.02
C GLN A 504 -0.11 -7.52 -5.42
N THR A 505 0.01 -7.97 -4.18
CA THR A 505 1.27 -7.91 -3.44
C THR A 505 1.60 -9.25 -2.79
N PHE A 506 2.88 -9.61 -2.82
CA PHE A 506 3.43 -10.62 -1.91
C PHE A 506 3.75 -9.94 -0.58
N THR A 507 3.20 -10.44 0.52
CA THR A 507 3.58 -10.04 1.87
C THR A 507 4.25 -11.23 2.55
N MET A 508 5.48 -11.02 2.99
CA MET A 508 6.33 -12.06 3.54
C MET A 508 6.76 -11.68 4.95
N GLU A 509 6.71 -12.66 5.85
CA GLU A 509 7.29 -12.57 7.18
C GLU A 509 8.50 -13.49 7.23
N GLY A 510 9.67 -12.97 7.61
CA GLY A 510 10.90 -13.78 7.62
C GLY A 510 11.87 -13.39 8.73
N GLU A 511 12.35 -14.38 9.48
CA GLU A 511 13.60 -14.27 10.24
C GLU A 511 14.78 -14.56 9.30
N GLY A 512 15.99 -14.26 9.74
CA GLY A 512 17.19 -14.80 9.14
C GLY A 512 18.44 -14.16 9.73
N HIS A 513 19.53 -14.93 9.81
CA HIS A 513 20.83 -14.38 10.19
C HIS A 513 21.38 -13.49 9.07
N ASP A 514 21.51 -14.04 7.86
CA ASP A 514 21.92 -13.27 6.70
C ASP A 514 21.59 -13.97 5.37
N VAL A 515 21.54 -13.18 4.29
CA VAL A 515 21.75 -13.66 2.92
C VAL A 515 23.20 -13.29 2.58
N GLY A 516 24.13 -14.18 2.91
CA GLY A 516 25.56 -13.88 3.03
C GLY A 516 26.39 -15.04 3.57
N GLY A 517 27.70 -14.83 3.77
CA GLY A 517 28.62 -15.83 4.31
C GLY A 517 28.70 -17.12 3.49
N THR A 518 29.00 -18.23 4.16
CA THR A 518 29.07 -19.58 3.56
C THR A 518 27.73 -20.32 3.53
N ASP A 519 26.78 -19.90 4.37
CA ASP A 519 25.41 -20.43 4.45
C ASP A 519 24.38 -19.31 4.68
N ASP A 520 23.27 -19.38 3.95
CA ASP A 520 22.17 -18.43 4.06
C ASP A 520 21.14 -18.82 5.14
N SER A 521 20.54 -17.81 5.76
CA SER A 521 19.40 -17.94 6.68
C SER A 521 18.37 -16.86 6.40
N PHE A 522 17.21 -17.23 5.83
CA PHE A 522 16.13 -16.30 5.46
C PHE A 522 14.83 -17.03 5.04
N HIS A 523 13.72 -16.30 4.90
CA HIS A 523 12.48 -16.81 4.30
C HIS A 523 12.40 -16.55 2.79
N PHE A 524 12.00 -17.53 1.97
CA PHE A 524 12.04 -17.46 0.51
C PHE A 524 10.71 -17.82 -0.13
N ALA A 525 10.15 -16.92 -0.94
CA ALA A 525 9.04 -17.21 -1.87
C ALA A 525 9.62 -17.41 -3.27
N TYR A 526 9.42 -18.58 -3.88
CA TYR A 526 10.18 -18.99 -5.06
C TYR A 526 9.41 -19.86 -6.05
N ALA A 527 9.85 -19.89 -7.29
CA ALA A 527 9.37 -20.81 -8.32
C ALA A 527 10.56 -21.50 -9.03
N PRO A 528 10.40 -22.75 -9.51
CA PRO A 528 11.41 -23.38 -10.35
C PRO A 528 11.46 -22.70 -11.72
N MET A 529 12.67 -22.60 -12.28
CA MET A 529 12.92 -22.04 -13.60
C MET A 529 13.99 -22.84 -14.32
N THR A 530 13.89 -22.97 -15.64
CA THR A 530 14.90 -23.62 -16.48
C THR A 530 15.44 -22.65 -17.53
N GLY A 531 16.76 -22.61 -17.72
CA GLY A 531 17.42 -21.82 -18.75
C GLY A 531 17.61 -20.35 -18.40
N ASP A 532 17.45 -19.48 -19.40
CA ASP A 532 17.67 -18.04 -19.30
C ASP A 532 16.41 -17.30 -18.88
N GLY A 533 16.58 -16.15 -18.23
CA GLY A 533 15.42 -15.32 -17.89
C GLY A 533 15.70 -14.22 -16.89
N THR A 534 14.63 -13.58 -16.44
CA THR A 534 14.68 -12.37 -15.63
C THR A 534 13.67 -12.46 -14.50
N ILE A 535 14.09 -12.05 -13.30
CA ILE A 535 13.17 -11.65 -12.23
C ILE A 535 13.19 -10.14 -12.06
N THR A 536 12.01 -9.53 -11.94
CA THR A 536 11.82 -8.13 -11.57
C THR A 536 10.77 -8.05 -10.47
N ALA A 537 11.00 -7.20 -9.47
CA ALA A 537 10.04 -6.88 -8.42
C ALA A 537 10.27 -5.47 -7.90
N ARG A 538 9.25 -4.87 -7.31
CA ARG A 538 9.38 -3.61 -6.56
C ARG A 538 9.16 -3.86 -5.07
N VAL A 539 10.16 -3.49 -4.29
CA VAL A 539 10.09 -3.52 -2.82
C VAL A 539 9.23 -2.36 -2.35
N VAL A 540 8.20 -2.66 -1.56
CA VAL A 540 7.26 -1.69 -1.01
C VAL A 540 7.59 -1.42 0.45
N ARG A 541 7.48 -0.14 0.86
CA ARG A 541 7.66 0.30 2.24
C ARG A 541 6.34 0.17 3.03
N PRO A 542 6.40 0.16 4.38
CA PRO A 542 7.58 0.05 5.25
C PRO A 542 7.95 -1.41 5.55
N MET A 543 9.17 -1.62 6.05
CA MET A 543 9.62 -2.89 6.65
C MET A 543 9.82 -2.70 8.15
N SER A 544 9.61 -3.74 8.96
CA SER A 544 9.73 -3.65 10.41
C SER A 544 11.19 -3.59 10.89
N SER A 545 12.04 -4.53 10.48
CA SER A 545 13.47 -4.51 10.82
C SER A 545 14.24 -3.46 10.00
N GLN A 546 15.15 -2.69 10.63
CA GLN A 546 16.02 -1.74 9.92
C GLN A 546 17.22 -2.39 9.21
N TRP A 547 17.44 -3.69 9.42
CA TRP A 547 18.50 -4.46 8.75
C TRP A 547 17.94 -5.45 7.74
N THR A 548 16.67 -5.28 7.38
CA THR A 548 16.01 -6.12 6.40
C THR A 548 16.83 -6.17 5.10
N LYS A 549 17.04 -7.38 4.56
CA LYS A 549 17.58 -7.60 3.21
C LYS A 549 16.47 -8.07 2.26
N PRO A 550 15.69 -7.15 1.64
CA PRO A 550 14.76 -7.51 0.59
C PRO A 550 15.48 -7.56 -0.77
N GLY A 551 14.90 -8.24 -1.75
CA GLY A 551 15.54 -8.34 -3.06
C GLY A 551 14.83 -9.23 -4.07
N VAL A 552 15.59 -9.59 -5.10
CA VAL A 552 15.26 -10.67 -6.02
C VAL A 552 16.46 -11.62 -6.11
N MET A 553 16.21 -12.92 -6.23
CA MET A 553 17.25 -13.94 -6.14
C MET A 553 17.04 -15.03 -7.19
N MET A 554 18.16 -15.55 -7.72
CA MET A 554 18.26 -16.80 -8.46
C MET A 554 19.28 -17.70 -7.76
N ARG A 555 18.85 -18.88 -7.29
CA ARG A 555 19.67 -19.83 -6.54
C ARG A 555 19.59 -21.23 -7.13
N GLU A 556 20.70 -21.94 -7.15
CA GLU A 556 20.81 -23.27 -7.78
C GLU A 556 19.94 -24.32 -7.09
N THR A 557 20.00 -24.38 -5.75
CA THR A 557 19.24 -25.32 -4.92
C THR A 557 18.65 -24.59 -3.71
N LEU A 558 17.76 -25.24 -2.96
CA LEU A 558 17.16 -24.69 -1.74
C LEU A 558 18.04 -24.89 -0.48
N ALA A 559 19.21 -25.53 -0.62
CA ALA A 559 20.16 -25.70 0.48
C ALA A 559 20.82 -24.37 0.88
N ALA A 560 21.09 -24.19 2.18
CA ALA A 560 21.62 -22.95 2.73
C ALA A 560 22.96 -22.52 2.10
N ASP A 561 23.78 -23.47 1.69
CA ASP A 561 25.11 -23.27 1.11
C ASP A 561 25.10 -23.12 -0.43
N SER A 562 23.92 -23.00 -1.04
CA SER A 562 23.75 -23.02 -2.50
C SER A 562 24.49 -21.88 -3.20
N ARG A 563 24.96 -22.14 -4.43
CA ARG A 563 25.30 -21.06 -5.36
C ARG A 563 24.07 -20.17 -5.59
N HIS A 564 24.27 -18.86 -5.64
CA HIS A 564 23.20 -17.91 -5.96
C HIS A 564 23.75 -16.61 -6.55
N ALA A 565 22.89 -15.90 -7.27
CA ALA A 565 23.01 -14.49 -7.56
C ALA A 565 21.75 -13.78 -7.08
N SER A 566 21.92 -12.64 -6.44
CA SER A 566 20.82 -11.87 -5.85
C SER A 566 21.04 -10.38 -6.08
N VAL A 567 19.97 -9.65 -6.37
CA VAL A 567 19.97 -8.19 -6.24
C VAL A 567 19.24 -7.85 -4.97
N LEU A 568 19.99 -7.36 -3.97
CA LEU A 568 19.49 -7.06 -2.65
C LEU A 568 19.57 -5.56 -2.37
N LEU A 569 18.59 -5.03 -1.64
CA LEU A 569 18.80 -3.81 -0.87
C LEU A 569 19.48 -4.21 0.44
N LEU A 570 20.73 -3.82 0.61
CA LEU A 570 21.50 -4.08 1.83
C LEU A 570 21.05 -3.13 2.94
N PRO A 571 21.34 -3.46 4.22
CA PRO A 571 21.27 -2.48 5.30
C PRO A 571 22.04 -1.22 4.87
N HIS A 572 21.52 -0.04 5.19
CA HIS A 572 22.01 1.25 4.66
C HIS A 572 21.49 1.63 3.27
N TRP A 573 20.53 0.86 2.74
CA TRP A 573 19.82 1.11 1.47
C TRP A 573 20.79 1.39 0.33
N SER A 574 21.67 0.42 0.14
CA SER A 574 22.44 0.28 -1.10
C SER A 574 21.93 -0.93 -1.86
N GLY A 575 21.59 -0.74 -3.13
CA GLY A 575 21.35 -1.87 -4.04
C GLY A 575 22.67 -2.50 -4.42
N ALA A 576 22.78 -3.82 -4.37
CA ALA A 576 24.00 -4.54 -4.72
C ALA A 576 23.70 -5.89 -5.37
N LEU A 577 24.63 -6.35 -6.21
CA LEU A 577 24.63 -7.72 -6.74
C LEU A 577 25.43 -8.62 -5.78
N VAL A 578 24.73 -9.44 -5.01
CA VAL A 578 25.26 -10.33 -3.96
C VAL A 578 25.27 -11.76 -4.47
N THR A 579 26.43 -12.43 -4.42
CA THR A 579 26.64 -13.68 -5.16
C THR A 579 27.45 -14.69 -4.37
N ARG A 580 27.07 -15.97 -4.45
CA ARG A 580 27.89 -17.11 -4.02
C ARG A 580 28.19 -17.98 -5.25
N SER A 581 29.44 -17.99 -5.71
CA SER A 581 29.83 -18.68 -6.96
C SER A 581 30.15 -20.16 -6.77
N LYS A 582 30.44 -20.60 -5.54
CA LYS A 582 30.73 -22.00 -5.18
C LYS A 582 29.81 -22.45 -4.05
N LYS A 583 29.31 -23.69 -4.11
CA LYS A 583 28.58 -24.28 -2.99
C LYS A 583 29.45 -24.23 -1.71
N GLY A 584 28.90 -23.73 -0.61
CA GLY A 584 29.61 -23.52 0.66
C GLY A 584 30.74 -22.48 0.62
N GLY A 585 30.89 -21.75 -0.49
CA GLY A 585 31.87 -20.66 -0.60
C GLY A 585 31.39 -19.36 0.01
N GLU A 586 32.31 -18.43 0.24
CA GLU A 586 31.98 -17.09 0.72
C GLU A 586 31.12 -16.30 -0.26
N THR A 587 30.18 -15.54 0.28
CA THR A 587 29.34 -14.62 -0.50
C THR A 587 30.11 -13.32 -0.78
N THR A 588 30.06 -12.86 -2.02
CA THR A 588 30.66 -11.60 -2.44
C THR A 588 29.59 -10.55 -2.72
N THR A 589 29.87 -9.30 -2.35
CA THR A 589 29.04 -8.14 -2.71
C THR A 589 29.72 -7.39 -3.83
N ASN A 590 29.18 -7.50 -5.04
CA ASN A 590 29.62 -6.71 -6.19
C ASN A 590 28.98 -5.32 -6.16
N LYS A 591 29.56 -4.36 -6.89
CA LYS A 591 29.14 -2.95 -7.09
C LYS A 591 27.87 -2.53 -6.33
N ALA A 592 28.05 -1.95 -5.15
CA ALA A 592 26.97 -1.38 -4.35
C ALA A 592 26.67 0.07 -4.77
N ARG A 593 25.38 0.44 -4.83
CA ARG A 593 24.93 1.80 -5.13
C ARG A 593 23.93 2.27 -4.09
N HIS A 594 24.26 3.35 -3.39
CA HIS A 594 23.34 3.97 -2.44
C HIS A 594 22.13 4.59 -3.17
N LEU A 595 20.93 4.36 -2.65
CA LEU A 595 19.69 4.92 -3.16
C LEU A 595 19.65 6.46 -3.09
N GLY A 596 20.38 7.07 -2.15
CA GLY A 596 20.41 8.52 -1.90
C GLY A 596 19.32 9.01 -0.94
N GLU A 597 19.55 10.18 -0.33
CA GLU A 597 18.73 10.70 0.78
C GLU A 597 17.26 10.95 0.43
N LYS A 598 16.94 11.25 -0.84
CA LYS A 598 15.55 11.40 -1.28
C LYS A 598 14.71 10.12 -1.14
N HIS A 599 15.36 8.95 -1.16
CA HIS A 599 14.72 7.62 -1.10
C HIS A 599 14.93 6.94 0.26
N VAL A 600 15.64 7.62 1.18
CA VAL A 600 15.99 7.10 2.50
C VAL A 600 15.75 8.18 3.55
N ILE A 601 14.82 7.95 4.48
CA ILE A 601 14.63 8.86 5.62
C ILE A 601 15.62 8.55 6.76
N LYS A 602 15.87 9.54 7.63
CA LYS A 602 16.70 9.41 8.84
C LYS A 602 16.35 8.14 9.64
N LYS A 603 17.34 7.57 10.32
CA LYS A 603 17.34 6.21 10.93
C LYS A 603 17.32 5.07 9.91
N ASN A 604 17.83 5.33 8.72
CA ASN A 604 18.12 4.32 7.73
C ASN A 604 16.88 3.52 7.30
N ARG A 605 15.87 4.19 6.73
CA ARG A 605 14.64 3.53 6.24
C ARG A 605 14.28 3.93 4.83
N LEU A 606 13.82 2.95 4.05
CA LEU A 606 13.29 3.16 2.72
C LEU A 606 12.03 4.04 2.78
N SER A 607 12.08 5.21 2.15
CA SER A 607 10.98 6.19 2.14
C SER A 607 10.10 6.13 0.90
N THR A 608 10.56 5.45 -0.15
CA THR A 608 9.83 5.25 -1.41
C THR A 608 10.02 3.81 -1.90
N PRO A 609 9.01 3.19 -2.54
CA PRO A 609 9.20 1.90 -3.20
C PRO A 609 10.38 1.91 -4.17
N TYR A 610 11.00 0.74 -4.40
CA TYR A 610 12.19 0.64 -5.26
C TYR A 610 12.21 -0.64 -6.08
N TRP A 611 12.53 -0.53 -7.37
CA TRP A 611 12.58 -1.63 -8.31
C TRP A 611 13.94 -2.32 -8.34
N LEU A 612 13.92 -3.65 -8.43
CA LEU A 612 15.09 -4.51 -8.54
C LEU A 612 14.90 -5.51 -9.66
N ARG A 613 15.97 -5.81 -10.39
CA ARG A 613 15.95 -6.76 -11.51
C ARG A 613 17.23 -7.57 -11.54
N LEU A 614 17.09 -8.86 -11.77
CA LEU A 614 18.21 -9.78 -11.99
C LEU A 614 17.96 -10.58 -13.27
N ILE A 615 18.94 -10.57 -14.17
CA ILE A 615 18.90 -11.25 -15.46
C ILE A 615 19.94 -12.36 -15.45
N ARG A 616 19.56 -13.56 -15.89
CA ARG A 616 20.46 -14.68 -16.20
C ARG A 616 20.48 -14.91 -17.71
N PHE A 617 21.68 -14.97 -18.27
CA PHE A 617 21.94 -15.47 -19.61
C PHE A 617 23.13 -16.43 -19.57
N ARG A 618 22.90 -17.70 -19.86
CA ARG A 618 23.82 -18.82 -19.65
C ARG A 618 24.29 -18.84 -18.19
N ASN A 619 25.59 -18.66 -17.97
CA ASN A 619 26.20 -18.56 -16.65
C ASN A 619 26.35 -17.12 -16.16
N ARG A 620 25.98 -16.13 -16.97
CA ARG A 620 26.16 -14.72 -16.63
C ARG A 620 24.92 -14.15 -15.97
N PHE A 621 25.11 -13.56 -14.80
CA PHE A 621 24.08 -12.89 -14.02
C PHE A 621 24.36 -11.39 -14.00
N THR A 622 23.35 -10.56 -14.25
CA THR A 622 23.46 -9.09 -14.27
C THR A 622 22.36 -8.47 -13.42
N GLY A 623 22.75 -7.59 -12.50
CA GLY A 623 21.83 -6.93 -11.58
C GLY A 623 21.53 -5.49 -11.96
N TYR A 624 20.30 -5.04 -11.69
CA TYR A 624 19.86 -3.65 -11.91
C TYR A 624 18.92 -3.17 -10.80
N MET A 625 18.86 -1.86 -10.62
CA MET A 625 17.92 -1.19 -9.70
C MET A 625 17.32 0.06 -10.35
N SER A 626 16.11 0.45 -9.95
CA SER A 626 15.45 1.66 -10.47
C SER A 626 14.50 2.29 -9.44
N ALA A 627 14.44 3.62 -9.42
CA ALA A 627 13.50 4.36 -8.57
C ALA A 627 12.10 4.47 -9.19
N ASP A 628 11.99 4.37 -10.52
CA ASP A 628 10.77 4.66 -11.28
C ASP A 628 10.30 3.47 -12.13
N GLY A 629 11.13 2.45 -12.33
CA GLY A 629 10.84 1.28 -13.17
C GLY A 629 11.19 1.48 -14.64
N TYR A 630 11.64 2.68 -15.02
CA TYR A 630 11.96 3.08 -16.40
C TYR A 630 13.46 3.34 -16.60
N ASN A 631 14.10 3.99 -15.62
CA ASN A 631 15.52 4.34 -15.62
C ASN A 631 16.29 3.35 -14.74
N TRP A 632 16.95 2.39 -15.38
CA TRP A 632 17.66 1.31 -14.71
C TRP A 632 19.16 1.60 -14.55
N LYS A 633 19.67 1.43 -13.33
CA LYS A 633 21.10 1.54 -13.00
C LYS A 633 21.71 0.16 -12.86
N ASP A 634 22.86 -0.05 -13.48
CA ASP A 634 23.61 -1.32 -13.41
C ASP A 634 24.22 -1.56 -12.02
N LEU A 635 24.19 -2.80 -11.55
CA LEU A 635 24.85 -3.27 -10.33
C LEU A 635 26.00 -4.25 -10.63
N GLY A 636 26.43 -4.31 -11.89
CA GLY A 636 27.48 -5.21 -12.37
C GLY A 636 26.97 -6.56 -12.86
N SER A 637 27.92 -7.42 -13.25
CA SER A 637 27.66 -8.75 -13.79
C SER A 637 28.72 -9.74 -13.32
N VAL A 638 28.33 -11.00 -13.09
CA VAL A 638 29.22 -12.09 -12.67
C VAL A 638 28.92 -13.35 -13.48
N GLU A 639 29.91 -14.23 -13.66
CA GLU A 639 29.70 -15.59 -14.16
C GLU A 639 29.64 -16.59 -13.00
N ILE A 640 28.56 -17.37 -12.95
CA ILE A 640 28.36 -18.47 -12.00
C ILE A 640 27.93 -19.69 -12.82
N PRO A 641 28.71 -20.79 -12.80
CA PRO A 641 28.33 -22.03 -13.47
C PRO A 641 27.21 -22.71 -12.68
N MET A 642 25.98 -22.27 -12.94
CA MET A 642 24.76 -22.73 -12.28
C MET A 642 24.03 -23.74 -13.15
N ALA A 643 23.42 -24.76 -12.55
CA ALA A 643 22.55 -25.73 -13.22
C ALA A 643 21.47 -25.06 -14.09
N GLN A 644 21.02 -25.76 -15.13
CA GLN A 644 19.98 -25.27 -16.04
C GLN A 644 18.64 -25.07 -15.32
N THR A 645 18.29 -26.00 -14.41
CA THR A 645 17.12 -25.86 -13.53
C THR A 645 17.57 -25.31 -12.18
N PHE A 646 16.88 -24.28 -11.70
CA PHE A 646 17.21 -23.53 -10.50
C PHE A 646 15.94 -22.85 -9.96
N TYR A 647 16.07 -22.11 -8.86
CA TYR A 647 14.95 -21.42 -8.21
C TYR A 647 15.09 -19.91 -8.29
N VAL A 648 14.02 -19.23 -8.64
CA VAL A 648 13.94 -17.77 -8.74
C VAL A 648 12.89 -17.24 -7.78
N GLY A 649 13.16 -16.14 -7.07
CA GLY A 649 12.24 -15.69 -6.03
C GLY A 649 12.62 -14.43 -5.27
N LEU A 650 11.90 -14.24 -4.16
CA LEU A 650 11.90 -13.07 -3.30
C LEU A 650 12.40 -13.50 -1.90
N PRO A 651 13.48 -12.91 -1.36
CA PRO A 651 13.95 -13.19 0.00
C PRO A 651 13.31 -12.23 1.03
N ALA A 652 13.12 -12.70 2.26
CA ALA A 652 12.83 -11.87 3.42
C ALA A 652 13.74 -12.30 4.57
N CYS A 653 14.66 -11.43 4.97
CA CYS A 653 15.65 -11.69 6.01
C CYS A 653 15.67 -10.51 6.98
N SER A 654 15.47 -10.75 8.27
CA SER A 654 15.45 -9.69 9.29
C SER A 654 16.84 -9.24 9.73
N GLN A 655 17.85 -10.09 9.56
CA GLN A 655 19.17 -10.01 10.21
C GLN A 655 19.12 -9.93 11.73
N LEU A 656 18.09 -10.53 12.33
CA LEU A 656 17.85 -10.55 13.76
C LEU A 656 17.53 -11.96 14.21
N ASN A 657 18.04 -12.34 15.37
CA ASN A 657 17.75 -13.61 15.99
C ASN A 657 16.39 -13.56 16.68
N LYS A 658 15.50 -14.52 16.41
CA LYS A 658 14.14 -14.62 16.99
C LYS A 658 13.26 -13.39 16.79
N VAL A 659 13.56 -12.56 15.80
CA VAL A 659 12.71 -11.42 15.39
C VAL A 659 12.59 -11.44 13.88
N THR A 660 11.37 -11.58 13.41
CA THR A 660 11.05 -11.57 11.98
C THR A 660 10.91 -10.15 11.44
N THR A 661 11.00 -10.00 10.12
CA THR A 661 10.68 -8.76 9.41
C THR A 661 9.57 -8.99 8.40
N THR A 662 8.71 -7.99 8.23
CA THR A 662 7.70 -8.00 7.17
C THR A 662 8.24 -7.29 5.93
N VAL A 663 8.24 -7.98 4.78
CA VAL A 663 8.64 -7.45 3.47
C VAL A 663 7.46 -7.54 2.53
N THR A 664 7.19 -6.47 1.79
CA THR A 664 6.14 -6.47 0.77
C THR A 664 6.74 -6.22 -0.61
N TYR A 665 6.33 -7.02 -1.58
CA TYR A 665 6.69 -6.89 -2.99
C TYR A 665 5.45 -6.70 -3.85
N ASP A 666 5.50 -5.78 -4.79
CA ASP A 666 4.52 -5.66 -5.88
C ASP A 666 5.20 -5.78 -7.25
N HIS A 667 4.40 -5.88 -8.31
CA HIS A 667 4.88 -6.00 -9.69
C HIS A 667 5.93 -7.10 -9.91
N VAL A 668 5.75 -8.23 -9.24
CA VAL A 668 6.66 -9.38 -9.33
C VAL A 668 6.48 -10.03 -10.70
N SER A 669 7.59 -10.30 -11.39
CA SER A 669 7.59 -10.83 -12.75
C SER A 669 8.76 -11.79 -12.94
N ILE A 670 8.46 -13.03 -13.30
CA ILE A 670 9.38 -14.09 -13.72
C ILE A 670 8.92 -14.64 -15.09
N PRO A 671 9.74 -15.37 -15.87
CA PRO A 671 9.35 -15.76 -17.24
C PRO A 671 8.02 -16.49 -17.35
N THR A 672 7.67 -17.29 -16.34
CA THR A 672 6.45 -18.11 -16.31
C THR A 672 5.24 -17.44 -15.69
N TRP A 673 5.42 -16.33 -14.95
CA TRP A 673 4.33 -15.69 -14.22
C TRP A 673 4.61 -14.22 -13.90
N ARG A 674 3.55 -13.41 -13.81
CA ARG A 674 3.60 -12.03 -13.35
C ARG A 674 2.38 -11.66 -12.50
N THR A 675 2.57 -10.70 -11.60
CA THR A 675 1.49 -10.06 -10.86
C THR A 675 0.46 -9.46 -11.84
N PRO A 676 -0.85 -9.75 -11.68
CA PRO A 676 -1.90 -9.09 -12.45
C PRO A 676 -1.97 -7.57 -12.17
N PRO A 677 -2.37 -6.73 -13.13
CA PRO A 677 -2.56 -5.30 -12.89
C PRO A 677 -3.64 -5.04 -11.82
N SER A 678 -3.44 -4.01 -11.01
CA SER A 678 -4.23 -3.74 -9.79
C SER A 678 -5.62 -3.14 -10.02
N ASP A 679 -5.89 -2.59 -11.20
CA ASP A 679 -7.05 -1.73 -11.50
C ASP A 679 -7.54 -1.83 -12.96
N GLY A 680 -7.11 -2.86 -13.69
CA GLY A 680 -7.34 -2.92 -15.15
C GLY A 680 -6.51 -1.91 -15.94
N ASN A 681 -5.66 -1.11 -15.27
CA ASN A 681 -4.68 -0.26 -15.93
C ASN A 681 -3.38 -1.06 -16.12
N GLU A 682 -3.13 -1.48 -17.36
CA GLU A 682 -1.98 -2.33 -17.74
C GLU A 682 -0.62 -1.57 -17.72
N ASP A 683 -0.64 -0.29 -17.35
CA ASP A 683 0.43 0.69 -17.60
C ASP A 683 1.71 0.50 -16.78
N LEU A 684 1.70 -0.36 -15.74
CA LEU A 684 2.89 -0.60 -14.90
C LEU A 684 3.41 -2.04 -14.94
N ILE A 685 3.14 -2.77 -16.02
CA ILE A 685 3.92 -3.99 -16.27
C ILE A 685 5.28 -3.56 -16.82
N ALA A 686 6.32 -3.67 -15.98
CA ALA A 686 7.70 -3.47 -16.41
C ALA A 686 7.96 -4.40 -17.61
N ALA A 687 8.06 -3.81 -18.81
CA ALA A 687 8.63 -4.51 -19.93
C ALA A 687 10.04 -4.98 -19.54
N ARG A 688 10.50 -6.04 -20.21
CA ARG A 688 11.84 -6.56 -20.03
C ARG A 688 12.70 -6.08 -21.19
N PRO A 689 13.35 -4.90 -21.12
CA PRO A 689 14.47 -4.61 -21.99
C PRO A 689 15.46 -5.78 -21.94
N GLU A 690 15.55 -6.52 -23.03
CA GLU A 690 16.43 -7.66 -23.18
C GLU A 690 17.12 -7.57 -24.54
N PRO A 691 18.44 -7.73 -24.67
CA PRO A 691 19.09 -7.80 -25.97
C PRO A 691 19.16 -9.26 -26.47
N ARG A 692 19.45 -9.42 -27.75
CA ARG A 692 19.68 -10.76 -28.35
C ARG A 692 21.10 -11.24 -28.06
N TRP A 693 21.39 -11.56 -26.80
CA TRP A 693 22.71 -11.94 -26.28
C TRP A 693 23.47 -12.97 -27.12
N HIS A 694 22.77 -13.85 -27.83
CA HIS A 694 23.32 -14.96 -28.62
C HIS A 694 23.56 -14.63 -30.11
N LYS A 695 23.34 -13.38 -30.56
CA LYS A 695 23.48 -12.98 -31.96
C LYS A 695 24.57 -11.92 -32.12
N THR A 696 25.80 -12.32 -32.41
CA THR A 696 26.90 -11.38 -32.71
C THR A 696 26.52 -10.33 -33.79
N PRO A 697 25.90 -10.71 -34.92
CA PRO A 697 25.49 -9.73 -35.94
C PRO A 697 24.48 -8.69 -35.43
N TRP A 698 23.67 -9.05 -34.43
CA TRP A 698 22.73 -8.13 -33.80
C TRP A 698 23.46 -7.02 -33.03
N PHE A 699 24.48 -7.38 -32.24
CA PHE A 699 25.30 -6.40 -31.52
C PHE A 699 26.18 -5.56 -32.45
N GLU A 700 26.71 -6.15 -33.51
CA GLU A 700 27.48 -5.42 -34.52
C GLU A 700 26.63 -4.33 -35.16
N ARG A 701 25.42 -4.67 -35.60
CA ARG A 701 24.48 -3.70 -36.14
C ARG A 701 24.05 -2.64 -35.11
N HIS A 702 23.76 -3.05 -33.87
CA HIS A 702 23.46 -2.11 -32.79
C HIS A 702 24.61 -1.11 -32.53
N ARG A 703 25.87 -1.57 -32.53
CA ARG A 703 27.05 -0.69 -32.40
C ARG A 703 27.19 0.23 -33.60
N ALA A 704 26.96 -0.26 -34.82
CA ALA A 704 26.99 0.55 -36.04
C ALA A 704 25.93 1.66 -36.00
N PHE A 705 24.74 1.38 -35.46
CA PHE A 705 23.71 2.39 -35.23
C PHE A 705 24.17 3.48 -34.25
N ASN A 706 24.71 3.09 -33.10
CA ASN A 706 25.23 4.05 -32.13
C ASN A 706 26.33 4.94 -32.75
N ALA A 707 27.19 4.36 -33.61
CA ALA A 707 28.20 5.12 -34.35
C ALA A 707 27.57 6.06 -35.41
N ARG A 708 26.55 5.61 -36.15
CA ARG A 708 25.86 6.43 -37.17
C ARG A 708 25.10 7.60 -36.55
N VAL A 709 24.38 7.36 -35.46
CA VAL A 709 23.54 8.37 -34.78
C VAL A 709 24.40 9.46 -34.14
N LYS A 710 25.56 9.09 -33.56
CA LYS A 710 26.55 10.05 -33.03
C LYS A 710 27.10 11.04 -34.07
N LYS A 711 27.04 10.72 -35.36
CA LYS A 711 27.44 11.66 -36.43
C LYS A 711 26.44 12.81 -36.63
N GLY A 712 25.28 12.78 -35.97
CA GLY A 712 24.21 13.76 -36.17
C GLY A 712 23.56 13.64 -37.56
N ASN A 713 22.91 14.73 -38.00
CA ASN A 713 22.18 14.81 -39.26
C ASN A 713 21.19 13.64 -39.45
N VAL A 714 20.16 13.62 -38.61
CA VAL A 714 19.11 12.60 -38.57
C VAL A 714 17.77 13.30 -38.43
N ASP A 715 17.01 13.41 -39.53
CA ASP A 715 15.67 14.02 -39.52
C ASP A 715 14.55 12.99 -39.41
N LEU A 716 14.79 11.75 -39.88
CA LEU A 716 13.83 10.65 -39.85
C LEU A 716 14.44 9.36 -39.30
N LEU A 717 13.74 8.70 -38.39
CA LEU A 717 14.09 7.36 -37.91
C LEU A 717 13.09 6.32 -38.42
N MET A 718 13.57 5.15 -38.83
CA MET A 718 12.75 3.95 -38.95
C MET A 718 13.19 2.91 -37.92
N ILE A 719 12.26 2.44 -37.08
CA ILE A 719 12.51 1.47 -36.01
C ILE A 719 11.61 0.26 -36.26
N GLY A 720 12.20 -0.93 -36.27
CA GLY A 720 11.45 -2.16 -36.46
C GLY A 720 12.28 -3.42 -36.48
N ASP A 721 11.71 -4.46 -37.07
CA ASP A 721 12.30 -5.81 -37.15
C ASP A 721 12.86 -6.12 -38.55
N SER A 722 12.78 -7.38 -39.00
CA SER A 722 13.32 -7.81 -40.30
C SER A 722 12.65 -7.12 -41.46
N ILE A 723 11.36 -6.82 -41.37
CA ILE A 723 10.59 -6.18 -42.45
C ILE A 723 11.11 -4.76 -42.69
N THR A 724 11.42 -4.02 -41.61
CA THR A 724 12.01 -2.68 -41.72
C THR A 724 13.51 -2.74 -42.00
N HIS A 725 14.24 -3.74 -41.49
CA HIS A 725 15.67 -3.89 -41.73
C HIS A 725 15.97 -4.07 -43.23
N TRP A 726 15.12 -4.79 -43.97
CA TRP A 726 15.34 -5.08 -45.38
C TRP A 726 15.18 -3.86 -46.32
N TRP A 727 14.84 -2.68 -45.80
CA TRP A 727 15.09 -1.41 -46.51
C TRP A 727 16.57 -1.20 -46.86
N ASP A 728 17.49 -1.78 -46.08
CA ASP A 728 18.94 -1.69 -46.37
C ASP A 728 19.41 -2.75 -47.39
N LYS A 729 18.55 -3.70 -47.76
CA LYS A 729 18.91 -4.84 -48.61
C LYS A 729 18.84 -4.46 -50.09
N GLU A 730 19.90 -4.77 -50.83
CA GLU A 730 19.99 -4.56 -52.27
C GLU A 730 19.29 -5.67 -53.08
N GLY A 731 19.07 -5.39 -54.37
CA GLY A 731 18.44 -6.31 -55.32
C GLY A 731 16.92 -6.41 -55.19
N GLU A 732 16.32 -7.26 -56.03
CA GLU A 732 14.85 -7.35 -56.16
C GLU A 732 14.15 -7.88 -54.90
N SER A 733 14.90 -8.49 -53.99
CA SER A 733 14.39 -9.01 -52.71
C SER A 733 14.52 -8.03 -51.54
N GLY A 734 14.88 -6.77 -51.81
CA GLY A 734 15.14 -5.75 -50.79
C GLY A 734 14.64 -4.36 -51.19
N GLY A 735 14.65 -3.44 -50.23
CA GLY A 735 14.06 -2.11 -50.37
C GLY A 735 15.04 -0.99 -50.72
N LYS A 736 16.35 -1.25 -50.84
CA LYS A 736 17.39 -0.19 -50.89
C LYS A 736 17.17 0.84 -52.00
N LYS A 737 16.79 0.38 -53.20
CA LYS A 737 16.50 1.27 -54.34
C LYS A 737 15.34 2.23 -54.03
N ILE A 738 14.29 1.74 -53.38
CA ILE A 738 13.12 2.53 -53.01
C ILE A 738 13.45 3.45 -51.82
N TRP A 739 14.26 2.99 -50.86
CA TRP A 739 14.77 3.83 -49.77
C TRP A 739 15.52 5.06 -50.29
N ASP A 740 16.39 4.87 -51.28
CA ASP A 740 17.16 5.97 -51.89
C ASP A 740 16.27 6.99 -52.60
N GLN A 741 15.13 6.55 -53.13
CA GLN A 741 14.15 7.41 -53.78
C GLN A 741 13.35 8.25 -52.77
N TYR A 742 12.85 7.63 -51.70
CA TYR A 742 11.87 8.25 -50.80
C TYR A 742 12.45 8.82 -49.49
N TYR A 743 13.53 8.24 -48.96
CA TYR A 743 13.96 8.52 -47.57
C TYR A 743 15.40 9.00 -47.44
N ALA A 744 16.30 8.65 -48.36
CA ALA A 744 17.71 9.08 -48.26
C ALA A 744 17.88 10.61 -48.22
N LYS A 745 17.07 11.37 -48.97
CA LYS A 745 17.09 12.84 -48.97
C LYS A 745 16.56 13.48 -47.69
N ARG A 746 15.85 12.70 -46.84
CA ARG A 746 15.30 13.13 -45.54
C ARG A 746 16.23 12.81 -44.39
N ASN A 747 17.53 12.66 -44.66
CA ASN A 747 18.53 12.25 -43.66
C ASN A 747 18.07 11.04 -42.82
N ALA A 748 17.35 10.11 -43.46
CA ALA A 748 16.71 9.01 -42.77
C ALA A 748 17.73 7.99 -42.26
N VAL A 749 17.49 7.43 -41.07
CA VAL A 749 18.30 6.36 -40.49
C VAL A 749 17.42 5.17 -40.17
N ASN A 750 17.77 4.02 -40.76
CA ASN A 750 17.14 2.75 -40.46
C ASN A 750 17.80 2.10 -39.22
N LEU A 751 17.07 2.09 -38.10
CA LEU A 751 17.46 1.48 -36.83
C LEU A 751 16.83 0.10 -36.62
N ALA A 752 16.36 -0.56 -37.68
CA ALA A 752 15.74 -1.88 -37.56
C ALA A 752 16.75 -3.03 -37.58
N ILE A 753 16.50 -4.09 -36.80
CA ILE A 753 17.34 -5.30 -36.77
C ILE A 753 16.47 -6.54 -36.99
N SER A 754 16.95 -7.45 -37.83
CA SER A 754 16.23 -8.67 -38.17
C SER A 754 15.98 -9.54 -36.93
N GLY A 755 14.74 -9.99 -36.77
CA GLY A 755 14.28 -10.80 -35.65
C GLY A 755 14.11 -10.02 -34.33
N ASP A 756 14.07 -8.69 -34.37
CA ASP A 756 13.70 -7.90 -33.19
C ASP A 756 12.27 -8.18 -32.75
N ARG A 757 12.12 -8.20 -31.44
CA ARG A 757 10.86 -8.21 -30.70
C ARG A 757 10.79 -6.91 -29.90
N THR A 758 9.64 -6.61 -29.33
CA THR A 758 9.43 -5.38 -28.56
C THR A 758 10.44 -5.19 -27.42
N GLU A 759 10.80 -6.25 -26.69
CA GLU A 759 11.83 -6.23 -25.65
C GLU A 759 13.23 -5.80 -26.15
N HIS A 760 13.58 -6.20 -27.37
CA HIS A 760 14.87 -5.91 -27.98
C HIS A 760 14.95 -4.43 -28.36
N VAL A 761 13.89 -3.87 -28.93
CA VAL A 761 13.80 -2.44 -29.23
C VAL A 761 13.91 -1.62 -27.95
N LEU A 762 13.15 -1.98 -26.91
CA LEU A 762 13.21 -1.31 -25.60
C LEU A 762 14.63 -1.27 -25.04
N TRP A 763 15.35 -2.40 -25.10
CA TRP A 763 16.75 -2.45 -24.69
C TRP A 763 17.63 -1.54 -25.53
N ARG A 764 17.49 -1.56 -26.86
CA ARG A 764 18.34 -0.72 -27.73
C ARG A 764 18.15 0.77 -27.50
N LEU A 765 16.92 1.21 -27.23
CA LEU A 765 16.63 2.60 -26.88
C LEU A 765 17.25 3.00 -25.53
N GLU A 766 17.42 2.05 -24.62
CA GLU A 766 18.14 2.26 -23.35
C GLU A 766 19.67 2.25 -23.50
N ASN A 767 20.19 1.70 -24.60
CA ASN A 767 21.62 1.46 -24.82
C ASN A 767 22.17 2.22 -26.04
N GLY A 768 21.71 3.45 -26.26
CA GLY A 768 22.41 4.42 -27.12
C GLY A 768 21.85 4.68 -28.52
N ASN A 769 20.86 3.91 -29.00
CA ASN A 769 20.41 4.00 -30.41
C ASN A 769 19.81 5.35 -30.82
N ILE A 770 19.49 6.22 -29.88
CA ILE A 770 18.85 7.52 -30.11
C ILE A 770 19.46 8.64 -29.27
N ASP A 771 20.59 8.39 -28.61
CA ASP A 771 21.17 9.36 -27.69
C ASP A 771 21.85 10.50 -28.49
N GLY A 772 21.57 11.75 -28.11
CA GLY A 772 22.19 12.94 -28.70
C GLY A 772 21.61 13.41 -30.04
N ILE A 773 20.44 12.91 -30.43
CA ILE A 773 19.72 13.37 -31.64
C ILE A 773 18.31 13.90 -31.29
N SER A 774 17.70 14.63 -32.23
CA SER A 774 16.34 15.16 -32.12
C SER A 774 15.66 15.15 -33.50
N PRO A 775 15.35 13.96 -34.06
CA PRO A 775 14.75 13.85 -35.39
C PRO A 775 13.36 14.49 -35.43
N LYS A 776 12.88 14.85 -36.62
CA LYS A 776 11.54 15.40 -36.81
C LYS A 776 10.47 14.32 -36.70
N LEU A 777 10.76 13.14 -37.27
CA LEU A 777 9.83 12.00 -37.31
C LEU A 777 10.51 10.68 -36.93
N ALA A 778 9.85 9.87 -36.12
CA ALA A 778 10.21 8.48 -35.88
C ALA A 778 9.06 7.57 -36.32
N ILE A 779 9.35 6.64 -37.23
CA ILE A 779 8.41 5.63 -37.73
C ILE A 779 8.70 4.32 -37.02
N LEU A 780 7.70 3.77 -36.34
CA LEU A 780 7.78 2.53 -35.58
C LEU A 780 6.86 1.46 -36.19
N MET A 781 7.43 0.33 -36.58
CA MET A 781 6.68 -0.89 -36.89
C MET A 781 7.41 -2.08 -36.27
N ILE A 782 6.83 -2.67 -35.22
CA ILE A 782 7.44 -3.77 -34.48
C ILE A 782 6.36 -4.71 -33.94
N GLY A 783 6.70 -5.98 -33.78
CA GLY A 783 5.87 -6.96 -33.07
C GLY A 783 5.58 -8.23 -33.85
N THR A 784 5.90 -8.29 -35.15
CA THR A 784 5.60 -9.50 -35.96
C THR A 784 6.31 -10.74 -35.42
N ASN A 785 7.50 -10.59 -34.83
CA ASN A 785 8.29 -11.68 -34.23
C ASN A 785 7.81 -12.10 -32.84
N ASN A 786 6.94 -11.33 -32.19
CA ASN A 786 6.39 -11.67 -30.87
C ASN A 786 5.29 -12.73 -30.95
N HIS A 787 4.74 -13.02 -32.14
CA HIS A 787 3.62 -13.95 -32.34
C HIS A 787 3.87 -15.36 -31.75
N SER A 788 5.12 -15.81 -31.70
CA SER A 788 5.52 -17.14 -31.19
C SER A 788 5.87 -17.13 -29.72
N SER A 789 6.07 -15.96 -29.10
CA SER A 789 6.62 -15.82 -27.74
C SER A 789 5.77 -14.99 -26.78
N SER A 790 4.77 -14.26 -27.27
CA SER A 790 3.99 -13.32 -26.46
C SER A 790 2.52 -13.29 -26.88
N PRO A 791 1.57 -13.18 -25.93
CA PRO A 791 0.19 -12.83 -26.23
C PRO A 791 0.08 -11.44 -26.86
N PRO A 792 -0.90 -11.18 -27.76
CA PRO A 792 -1.10 -9.88 -28.41
C PRO A 792 -1.18 -8.68 -27.46
N GLU A 793 -1.78 -8.85 -26.28
CA GLU A 793 -1.93 -7.81 -25.26
C GLU A 793 -0.56 -7.32 -24.75
N VAL A 794 0.37 -8.26 -24.56
CA VAL A 794 1.73 -7.95 -24.10
C VAL A 794 2.50 -7.18 -25.18
N THR A 795 2.37 -7.60 -26.43
CA THR A 795 3.01 -6.93 -27.55
C THR A 795 2.46 -5.52 -27.76
N ALA A 796 1.13 -5.33 -27.68
CA ALA A 796 0.49 -4.03 -27.79
C ALA A 796 0.96 -3.06 -26.70
N ARG A 797 1.02 -3.52 -25.44
CA ARG A 797 1.59 -2.74 -24.34
C ARG A 797 3.05 -2.35 -24.59
N ASP A 798 3.89 -3.30 -25.00
CA ASP A 798 5.31 -2.99 -25.19
C ASP A 798 5.54 -2.00 -26.35
N ILE A 799 4.69 -2.01 -27.39
CA ILE A 799 4.68 -0.97 -28.42
C ILE A 799 4.39 0.39 -27.79
N ARG A 800 3.38 0.51 -26.90
CA ARG A 800 3.10 1.74 -26.15
C ARG A 800 4.28 2.18 -25.29
N LEU A 801 4.98 1.25 -24.66
CA LEU A 801 6.18 1.55 -23.87
C LEU A 801 7.34 2.05 -24.74
N ILE A 802 7.52 1.50 -25.94
CA ILE A 802 8.52 2.00 -26.90
C ILE A 802 8.17 3.45 -27.29
N VAL A 803 6.90 3.71 -27.61
CA VAL A 803 6.41 5.06 -27.96
C VAL A 803 6.62 6.04 -26.81
N GLY A 804 6.24 5.67 -25.57
CA GLY A 804 6.47 6.50 -24.39
C GLY A 804 7.96 6.79 -24.16
N LYS A 805 8.84 5.78 -24.33
CA LYS A 805 10.29 5.98 -24.21
C LYS A 805 10.84 6.91 -25.30
N LEU A 806 10.32 6.83 -26.53
CA LEU A 806 10.65 7.76 -27.60
C LEU A 806 10.19 9.19 -27.27
N ARG A 807 8.97 9.41 -26.77
CA ARG A 807 8.50 10.74 -26.34
C ARG A 807 9.38 11.32 -25.23
N ILE A 808 9.82 10.50 -24.28
CA ILE A 808 10.70 10.94 -23.19
C ILE A 808 12.10 11.31 -23.70
N LYS A 809 12.71 10.43 -24.50
CA LYS A 809 14.09 10.63 -24.96
C LYS A 809 14.20 11.64 -26.11
N LEU A 810 13.14 11.78 -26.90
CA LEU A 810 13.07 12.64 -28.10
C LEU A 810 11.80 13.52 -28.03
N PRO A 811 11.73 14.48 -27.08
CA PRO A 811 10.49 15.21 -26.78
C PRO A 811 9.94 16.05 -27.93
N LYS A 812 10.79 16.41 -28.91
CA LYS A 812 10.42 17.20 -30.10
C LYS A 812 10.08 16.35 -31.33
N THR A 813 10.19 15.03 -31.23
CA THR A 813 9.99 14.11 -32.35
C THR A 813 8.53 13.67 -32.43
N THR A 814 7.93 13.84 -33.61
CA THR A 814 6.64 13.25 -33.96
C THR A 814 6.81 11.74 -34.19
N ILE A 815 5.84 10.93 -33.77
CA ILE A 815 5.92 9.47 -33.86
C ILE A 815 4.80 8.94 -34.75
N LEU A 816 5.15 8.17 -35.79
CA LEU A 816 4.22 7.42 -36.61
C LEU A 816 4.34 5.93 -36.29
N VAL A 817 3.31 5.36 -35.67
CA VAL A 817 3.18 3.92 -35.42
C VAL A 817 2.42 3.29 -36.58
N LEU A 818 3.04 2.32 -37.24
CA LEU A 818 2.37 1.52 -38.26
C LEU A 818 1.76 0.26 -37.66
N GLY A 819 0.59 -0.12 -38.16
CA GLY A 819 0.04 -1.45 -37.93
C GLY A 819 1.02 -2.52 -38.41
N ILE A 820 1.16 -3.60 -37.65
CA ILE A 820 1.97 -4.76 -38.04
C ILE A 820 1.36 -5.35 -39.31
N PHE A 821 2.19 -5.53 -40.34
CA PHE A 821 1.70 -6.03 -41.63
C PHE A 821 1.10 -7.44 -41.52
N PRO A 822 0.12 -7.76 -42.39
CA PRO A 822 -0.38 -9.11 -42.53
C PRO A 822 0.77 -10.05 -42.94
N ARG A 823 0.64 -11.32 -42.59
CA ARG A 823 1.60 -12.38 -42.97
C ARG A 823 0.89 -13.69 -43.29
N GLY A 824 1.61 -14.67 -43.80
CA GLY A 824 1.06 -15.93 -44.28
C GLY A 824 0.27 -15.77 -45.60
N GLY A 825 -0.18 -16.89 -46.17
CA GLY A 825 -0.89 -16.89 -47.45
C GLY A 825 -2.31 -16.31 -47.38
N ASN A 826 -2.97 -16.41 -46.23
CA ASN A 826 -4.33 -15.93 -45.98
C ASN A 826 -4.54 -15.56 -44.50
N ASP A 827 -5.78 -15.28 -44.09
CA ASP A 827 -6.17 -14.87 -42.72
C ASP A 827 -6.40 -16.04 -41.75
N ASP A 828 -6.26 -17.29 -42.20
CA ASP A 828 -6.24 -18.48 -41.33
C ASP A 828 -4.86 -18.66 -40.64
N ASP A 829 -3.83 -17.92 -41.09
CA ASP A 829 -2.51 -17.93 -40.48
C ASP A 829 -2.56 -17.38 -39.03
N THR A 830 -2.17 -18.24 -38.08
CA THR A 830 -2.22 -17.90 -36.65
C THR A 830 -1.34 -16.71 -36.26
N ALA A 831 -0.24 -16.48 -36.97
CA ALA A 831 0.63 -15.33 -36.73
C ALA A 831 -0.02 -14.04 -37.24
N ARG A 832 -0.70 -14.08 -38.40
CA ARG A 832 -1.51 -12.96 -38.90
C ARG A 832 -2.64 -12.62 -37.94
N GLN A 833 -3.38 -13.59 -37.44
CA GLN A 833 -4.46 -13.35 -36.47
C GLN A 833 -3.95 -12.64 -35.21
N LYS A 834 -2.78 -13.06 -34.69
CA LYS A 834 -2.12 -12.38 -33.56
C LYS A 834 -1.71 -10.96 -33.91
N ASN A 835 -1.05 -10.72 -35.05
CA ASN A 835 -0.67 -9.38 -35.51
C ASN A 835 -1.89 -8.45 -35.63
N MET A 836 -2.98 -8.93 -36.22
CA MET A 836 -4.21 -8.15 -36.37
C MET A 836 -4.88 -7.84 -35.02
N LYS A 837 -4.80 -8.75 -34.05
CA LYS A 837 -5.26 -8.47 -32.68
C LYS A 837 -4.39 -7.40 -32.02
N VAL A 838 -3.07 -7.42 -32.21
CA VAL A 838 -2.19 -6.33 -31.75
C VAL A 838 -2.59 -4.99 -32.38
N ASN A 839 -2.79 -4.94 -33.70
CA ASN A 839 -3.19 -3.71 -34.40
C ASN A 839 -4.48 -3.11 -33.83
N LYS A 840 -5.49 -3.94 -33.56
CA LYS A 840 -6.74 -3.52 -32.89
C LYS A 840 -6.50 -2.92 -31.50
N LEU A 841 -5.51 -3.42 -30.77
CA LEU A 841 -5.17 -2.94 -29.43
C LEU A 841 -4.31 -1.67 -29.43
N ILE A 842 -3.63 -1.35 -30.53
CA ILE A 842 -2.77 -0.15 -30.64
C ILE A 842 -3.37 0.94 -31.54
N CYS A 843 -4.53 0.72 -32.17
CA CYS A 843 -5.08 1.68 -33.13
C CYS A 843 -5.45 3.04 -32.51
N ASN A 844 -5.66 3.08 -31.20
CA ASN A 844 -5.93 4.28 -30.40
C ASN A 844 -4.68 4.79 -29.64
N ILE A 845 -3.47 4.51 -30.13
CA ILE A 845 -2.21 4.94 -29.48
C ILE A 845 -1.91 6.44 -29.60
N GLY A 846 -2.68 7.19 -30.39
CA GLY A 846 -2.51 8.64 -30.51
C GLY A 846 -2.69 9.36 -29.17
N ASP A 847 -1.97 10.46 -28.98
CA ASP A 847 -2.03 11.34 -27.81
C ASP A 847 -2.82 12.62 -28.08
N GLU A 848 -3.22 13.29 -27.00
CA GLU A 848 -4.01 14.52 -27.04
C GLU A 848 -3.20 15.72 -27.59
N ASP A 849 -1.87 15.68 -27.49
CA ASP A 849 -0.98 16.75 -27.98
C ASP A 849 -0.71 16.66 -29.50
N GLY A 850 -1.17 15.59 -30.15
CA GLY A 850 -1.08 15.37 -31.59
C GLY A 850 0.30 14.93 -32.09
N MET A 851 1.20 14.48 -31.21
CA MET A 851 2.56 14.05 -31.58
C MET A 851 2.66 12.57 -31.94
N ILE A 852 1.66 11.75 -31.61
CA ILE A 852 1.61 10.32 -31.93
C ILE A 852 0.50 10.04 -32.94
N HIS A 853 0.86 9.38 -34.04
CA HIS A 853 -0.06 8.99 -35.10
C HIS A 853 -0.05 7.47 -35.31
N TYR A 854 -1.22 6.87 -35.48
CA TYR A 854 -1.35 5.47 -35.90
C TYR A 854 -1.85 5.35 -37.33
N ARG A 855 -1.25 4.48 -38.13
CA ARG A 855 -1.74 4.16 -39.49
C ARG A 855 -1.59 2.67 -39.78
N ASP A 856 -2.69 2.06 -40.23
CA ASP A 856 -2.66 0.69 -40.75
C ASP A 856 -2.72 0.75 -42.28
N ILE A 857 -1.63 0.34 -42.93
CA ILE A 857 -1.53 0.24 -44.39
C ILE A 857 -1.52 -1.23 -44.86
N GLY A 858 -1.90 -2.17 -43.98
CA GLY A 858 -1.85 -3.59 -44.28
C GLY A 858 -2.70 -4.01 -45.49
N ALA A 859 -3.79 -3.27 -45.78
CA ALA A 859 -4.65 -3.49 -46.93
C ALA A 859 -3.90 -3.39 -48.28
N THR A 860 -2.81 -2.61 -48.34
CA THR A 860 -1.96 -2.48 -49.54
C THR A 860 -1.46 -3.85 -50.03
N PHE A 861 -1.15 -4.75 -49.10
CA PHE A 861 -0.56 -6.05 -49.38
C PHE A 861 -1.58 -7.18 -49.58
N LEU A 862 -2.88 -6.86 -49.53
CA LEU A 862 -3.94 -7.87 -49.56
C LEU A 862 -4.77 -7.78 -50.84
N ASP A 863 -5.23 -8.94 -51.30
CA ASP A 863 -6.33 -9.11 -52.24
C ASP A 863 -7.44 -9.90 -51.54
N GLY A 864 -8.42 -9.18 -50.99
CA GLY A 864 -9.41 -9.72 -50.06
C GLY A 864 -8.75 -10.41 -48.86
N ARG A 865 -8.96 -11.72 -48.72
CA ARG A 865 -8.38 -12.53 -47.63
C ARG A 865 -6.92 -12.94 -47.88
N ARG A 866 -6.44 -12.88 -49.14
CA ARG A 866 -5.13 -13.43 -49.54
C ARG A 866 -4.02 -12.38 -49.54
N MET A 867 -2.80 -12.84 -49.31
CA MET A 867 -1.59 -12.03 -49.51
C MET A 867 -1.31 -11.88 -51.01
N LYS A 868 -0.87 -10.70 -51.45
CA LYS A 868 -0.37 -10.46 -52.81
C LYS A 868 1.05 -11.05 -52.95
N PRO A 869 1.23 -12.21 -53.61
CA PRO A 869 2.52 -12.91 -53.64
C PRO A 869 3.56 -12.18 -54.51
N ASP A 870 3.13 -11.32 -55.42
CA ASP A 870 3.99 -10.45 -56.22
C ASP A 870 4.59 -9.30 -55.42
N LEU A 871 4.04 -8.98 -54.24
CA LEU A 871 4.56 -7.97 -53.32
C LEU A 871 5.29 -8.59 -52.12
N ILE A 872 4.74 -9.65 -51.53
CA ILE A 872 5.28 -10.35 -50.35
C ILE A 872 5.38 -11.86 -50.66
N PRO A 873 6.40 -12.29 -51.43
CA PRO A 873 6.46 -13.64 -52.00
C PRO A 873 6.63 -14.75 -50.98
N ASP A 874 7.28 -14.49 -49.84
CA ASP A 874 7.45 -15.45 -48.74
C ASP A 874 6.35 -15.33 -47.66
N GLY A 875 5.34 -14.49 -47.91
CA GLY A 875 4.26 -14.21 -46.97
C GLY A 875 4.69 -13.44 -45.72
N THR A 876 5.90 -12.87 -45.64
CA THR A 876 6.34 -12.05 -44.50
C THR A 876 7.13 -10.80 -44.91
N HIS A 877 8.05 -10.92 -45.86
CA HIS A 877 8.96 -9.85 -46.28
C HIS A 877 8.55 -9.29 -47.66
N PRO A 878 8.39 -7.97 -47.77
CA PRO A 878 8.23 -7.33 -49.07
C PRO A 878 9.44 -7.56 -49.98
N ASN A 879 9.19 -7.77 -51.26
CA ASN A 879 10.21 -7.61 -52.30
C ASN A 879 10.28 -6.13 -52.72
N GLN A 880 11.09 -5.78 -53.72
CA GLN A 880 11.24 -4.40 -54.18
C GLN A 880 9.90 -3.74 -54.59
N LYS A 881 8.98 -4.49 -55.21
CA LYS A 881 7.63 -3.98 -55.56
C LYS A 881 6.79 -3.77 -54.30
N GLY A 882 6.86 -4.68 -53.34
CA GLY A 882 6.22 -4.53 -52.04
C GLY A 882 6.75 -3.31 -51.26
N TYR A 883 8.05 -3.04 -51.31
CA TYR A 883 8.63 -1.82 -50.73
C TYR A 883 8.18 -0.54 -51.44
N ALA A 884 8.03 -0.57 -52.77
CA ALA A 884 7.43 0.55 -53.51
C ALA A 884 5.99 0.81 -53.05
N ALA A 885 5.17 -0.24 -52.97
CA ALA A 885 3.79 -0.13 -52.48
C ALA A 885 3.71 0.35 -51.03
N TRP A 886 4.64 -0.06 -50.16
CA TRP A 886 4.78 0.49 -48.81
C TRP A 886 5.08 2.00 -48.87
N ALA A 887 6.13 2.39 -49.61
CA ALA A 887 6.52 3.79 -49.70
C ALA A 887 5.37 4.67 -50.21
N GLU A 888 4.72 4.28 -51.29
CA GLU A 888 3.58 4.99 -51.89
C GLU A 888 2.41 5.15 -50.90
N ALA A 889 2.05 4.09 -50.17
CA ALA A 889 0.97 4.14 -49.20
C ALA A 889 1.30 5.03 -47.98
N MET A 890 2.58 5.15 -47.64
CA MET A 890 3.05 5.89 -46.46
C MET A 890 3.41 7.35 -46.76
N GLU A 891 3.80 7.66 -48.00
CA GLU A 891 4.37 8.95 -48.41
C GLU A 891 3.48 10.16 -48.07
N PRO A 892 2.16 10.18 -48.38
CA PRO A 892 1.31 11.34 -48.07
C PRO A 892 1.28 11.67 -46.57
N ILE A 893 1.46 10.65 -45.73
CA ILE A 893 1.47 10.77 -44.27
C ILE A 893 2.81 11.31 -43.82
N VAL A 894 3.91 10.75 -44.32
CA VAL A 894 5.28 11.17 -43.97
C VAL A 894 5.57 12.60 -44.41
N SER A 895 5.24 12.97 -45.65
CA SER A 895 5.41 14.36 -46.13
C SER A 895 4.64 15.35 -45.26
N LYS A 896 3.39 15.03 -44.92
CA LYS A 896 2.56 15.87 -44.03
C LYS A 896 3.20 16.03 -42.65
N LEU A 897 3.66 14.94 -42.03
CA LEU A 897 4.26 14.98 -40.69
C LEU A 897 5.64 15.66 -40.66
N LEU A 898 6.35 15.69 -41.79
CA LEU A 898 7.60 16.43 -41.94
C LEU A 898 7.42 17.91 -42.34
N GLY A 899 6.17 18.34 -42.62
CA GLY A 899 5.87 19.69 -43.09
C GLY A 899 6.33 19.96 -44.52
N GLU A 900 6.46 18.92 -45.33
CA GLU A 900 6.83 19.02 -46.74
C GLU A 900 5.61 19.37 -47.61
N THR A 901 5.77 20.25 -48.58
CA THR A 901 4.74 20.53 -49.58
C THR A 901 4.57 19.31 -50.49
N ASN A 902 3.36 18.76 -50.48
CA ASN A 902 2.97 17.50 -51.14
C ASN A 902 3.50 17.42 -52.59
N PRO A 903 4.45 16.53 -52.93
CA PRO A 903 4.90 16.35 -54.30
C PRO A 903 4.03 15.30 -55.00
N VAL A 904 2.71 15.51 -55.11
CA VAL A 904 1.87 14.72 -56.02
C VAL A 904 0.82 15.61 -56.69
N ALA A 905 1.23 16.18 -57.83
CA ALA A 905 0.38 16.37 -59.00
C ALA A 905 1.30 16.39 -60.23
N LYS A 906 1.66 15.19 -60.71
CA LYS A 906 1.86 14.89 -62.13
C LYS A 906 1.50 13.43 -62.37
#